data_AF-A0A4Q3TVC6-F1
#
_entry.id   AF-A0A4Q3TVC6-F1
#
_cell.length_a   1.000
_cell.length_b   1.000
_cell.length_c   1.000
_cell.angle_alpha   90.00
_cell.angle_beta   90.00
_cell.angle_gamma   90.00
#
_symmetry.space_group_name_H-M   'P 1'
#
loop_
_entity.id
_entity.type
_entity.pdbx_description
1 polymer ?
#
loop_
_entity_poly.entity_id
_entity_poly.type
_entity_poly.pdbx_seq_one_letter_code
_entity_poly.pdbx_strand_id
1 'polypeptide(L)'
;DYGDHVPGGPPGSPDEDGDRYVEIWNNVFMQFEKENDEIVRKLPKPSVDTGMGLERMTSVLQGKNSVFDTDLFQTLIAASEDATSTKAEGDRAASHRVIADHLRSSSFLIADGVTPSNEGRGYVLRRIMRRAMRHAHLLGAADPLMHRLVPTLVDQMGEAFPELARAQASIEDTMKQEELRFRTTLGRGMGLLDEATSDLSEGGVISGQTAFTLYDTYGFPLDLTQDEARRRGLSVDNDAFEAAMAQQRERGKANWKGSGQTASAGEWLSLRDRLGQTVFTGYDSIEGSGEVLAIVRGDASIDALEPGQTAEVLFDQTPFYGEGGGQTGDRGEVEWTDASGQQGFGVVLDVQKHAGGDLYAHKIEIESGTLTIGARAQLRAHAEQRLTTRANHSAAHLVHAALKNVLGPHVAQKGQLVDAERMRFDFSHNAPVTEEQLAAIETEVNAIIRQNVPVTTQLMTPQDAIEAGAVALFGEKYGDEVRVVTLGRALTGDNNGPYSVELCGGTHVARTGDIALFKITGETGIAAGIRRVEGVTGEAARQYLLAQAGVAKTLAQSFKVQPLDVPARVEALSAERKALEKQVADLKKQLALGGGSGGAAAPEEIGGVKLIARVLDGVDGKGLRGVAEDFR
;
A
#
# COMPACT_ATOMS: atom_id res chain seq x y z
N ASP A 1 -32.62 -1.94 33.95
CA ASP A 1 -32.52 -2.48 35.31
C ASP A 1 -32.71 -3.98 35.22
N TYR A 2 -31.65 -4.75 35.49
CA TYR A 2 -31.70 -6.21 35.54
C TYR A 2 -32.22 -6.75 36.88
N GLY A 3 -32.51 -5.88 37.87
CA GLY A 3 -33.13 -6.19 39.15
C GLY A 3 -32.16 -6.24 40.32
N ASP A 4 -32.71 -6.27 41.55
CA ASP A 4 -31.96 -6.16 42.81
C ASP A 4 -30.91 -7.27 43.07
N HIS A 5 -30.96 -8.36 42.29
CA HIS A 5 -30.03 -9.48 42.39
C HIS A 5 -28.71 -9.24 41.65
N VAL A 6 -28.62 -8.17 40.84
CA VAL A 6 -27.40 -7.75 40.15
C VAL A 6 -26.80 -6.55 40.91
N PRO A 7 -25.49 -6.54 41.22
CA PRO A 7 -24.84 -5.41 41.90
C PRO A 7 -24.87 -4.11 41.05
N GLY A 8 -24.97 -2.97 41.73
CA GLY A 8 -24.93 -1.63 41.13
C GLY A 8 -26.14 -0.77 41.50
N GLY A 9 -25.89 0.50 41.76
CA GLY A 9 -26.87 1.55 42.03
C GLY A 9 -27.38 2.21 40.74
N PRO A 10 -28.46 3.00 40.81
CA PRO A 10 -29.00 3.71 39.65
C PRO A 10 -27.97 4.72 39.08
N PRO A 11 -27.94 4.95 37.75
CA PRO A 11 -27.01 5.91 37.15
C PRO A 11 -27.08 7.29 37.82
N GLY A 12 -25.93 7.83 38.21
CA GLY A 12 -25.77 9.08 38.96
C GLY A 12 -25.77 8.92 40.49
N SER A 13 -25.85 7.70 41.03
CA SER A 13 -25.73 7.45 42.47
C SER A 13 -24.28 7.17 42.90
N PRO A 14 -23.91 7.34 44.18
CA PRO A 14 -22.55 7.03 44.67
C PRO A 14 -22.14 5.57 44.52
N ASP A 15 -23.12 4.67 44.36
CA ASP A 15 -22.98 3.24 44.15
C ASP A 15 -23.30 2.83 42.70
N GLU A 16 -23.32 3.77 41.74
CA GLU A 16 -23.67 3.53 40.33
C GLU A 16 -22.82 2.47 39.63
N ASP A 17 -21.62 2.20 40.17
CA ASP A 17 -20.73 1.16 39.68
C ASP A 17 -21.35 -0.24 39.82
N GLY A 18 -21.59 -0.89 38.68
CA GLY A 18 -22.08 -2.28 38.62
C GLY A 18 -22.83 -2.57 37.33
N ASP A 19 -23.29 -3.81 37.19
CA ASP A 19 -23.92 -4.30 35.96
C ASP A 19 -25.45 -4.17 35.97
N ARG A 20 -26.07 -3.74 37.08
CA ARG A 20 -27.53 -3.71 37.23
C ARG A 20 -28.24 -2.81 36.21
N TYR A 21 -27.68 -1.64 35.95
CA TYR A 21 -28.26 -0.66 35.03
C TYR A 21 -27.43 -0.60 33.75
N VAL A 22 -28.09 -0.86 32.63
CA VAL A 22 -27.47 -0.81 31.29
C VAL A 22 -28.06 0.33 30.49
N GLU A 23 -27.19 1.11 29.84
CA GLU A 23 -27.59 2.09 28.85
C GLU A 23 -27.98 1.37 27.55
N ILE A 24 -29.21 1.53 27.09
CA ILE A 24 -29.70 0.92 25.84
C ILE A 24 -29.89 1.93 24.70
N TRP A 25 -30.01 3.21 25.04
CA TRP A 25 -30.30 4.28 24.10
C TRP A 25 -29.78 5.62 24.61
N ASN A 26 -29.06 6.36 23.77
CA ASN A 26 -28.66 7.74 23.98
C ASN A 26 -29.34 8.68 22.96
N ASN A 27 -29.82 9.84 23.42
CA ASN A 27 -30.41 10.90 22.60
C ASN A 27 -29.70 12.22 22.86
N VAL A 28 -28.83 12.61 21.93
CA VAL A 28 -27.99 13.80 22.01
C VAL A 28 -28.60 14.93 21.18
N PHE A 29 -28.88 16.05 21.82
CA PHE A 29 -29.37 17.25 21.16
C PHE A 29 -28.19 18.15 20.82
N MET A 30 -27.66 18.01 19.59
CA MET A 30 -26.51 18.78 19.12
C MET A 30 -26.89 20.24 18.92
N GLN A 31 -26.29 21.12 19.72
CA GLN A 31 -26.59 22.56 19.73
C GLN A 31 -25.38 23.46 19.54
N PHE A 32 -24.17 22.95 19.72
CA PHE A 32 -22.95 23.75 19.83
C PHE A 32 -21.83 23.19 18.98
N GLU A 33 -20.99 24.08 18.48
CA GLU A 33 -19.76 23.75 17.77
C GLU A 33 -18.56 23.95 18.70
N LYS A 34 -17.65 22.98 18.67
CA LYS A 34 -16.46 22.93 19.53
C LYS A 34 -15.21 23.05 18.65
N GLU A 35 -14.39 24.07 18.91
CA GLU A 35 -13.07 24.26 18.30
C GLU A 35 -12.04 24.39 19.44
N ASN A 36 -10.89 23.71 19.34
CA ASN A 36 -9.81 23.75 20.35
C ASN A 36 -10.27 23.55 21.80
N ASP A 37 -11.12 22.55 22.01
CA ASP A 37 -11.73 22.23 23.30
C ASP A 37 -12.70 23.25 23.90
N GLU A 38 -13.02 24.33 23.17
CA GLU A 38 -13.94 25.37 23.61
C GLU A 38 -15.19 25.44 22.74
N ILE A 39 -16.32 25.75 23.37
CA ILE A 39 -17.57 26.02 22.64
C ILE A 39 -17.45 27.39 21.99
N VAL A 40 -17.37 27.41 20.66
CA VAL A 40 -17.14 28.64 19.90
C VAL A 40 -18.42 29.30 19.44
N ARG A 41 -19.47 28.53 19.13
CA ARG A 41 -20.77 29.06 18.69
C ARG A 41 -21.88 28.02 18.78
N LYS A 42 -23.13 28.48 18.61
CA LYS A 42 -24.28 27.61 18.37
C LYS A 42 -24.25 27.09 16.94
N LEU A 43 -24.69 25.85 16.75
CA LEU A 43 -24.85 25.27 15.42
C LEU A 43 -25.92 26.06 14.63
N PRO A 44 -25.65 26.42 13.35
CA PRO A 44 -26.64 27.09 12.51
C PRO A 44 -27.91 26.25 12.29
N LYS A 45 -27.75 24.93 12.30
CA LYS A 45 -28.80 23.92 12.20
C LYS A 45 -28.61 22.89 13.31
N PRO A 46 -29.30 23.01 14.45
CA PRO A 46 -29.30 21.97 15.48
C PRO A 46 -29.85 20.65 14.94
N SER A 47 -29.37 19.54 15.48
CA SER A 47 -29.79 18.20 15.10
C SER A 47 -29.96 17.31 16.31
N VAL A 48 -30.70 16.22 16.13
CA VAL A 48 -30.79 15.14 17.12
C VAL A 48 -29.92 14.00 16.61
N ASP A 49 -28.89 13.66 17.37
CA ASP A 49 -28.06 12.48 17.17
C ASP A 49 -28.54 11.42 18.16
N THR A 50 -28.97 10.28 17.65
CA THR A 50 -29.60 9.23 18.46
C THR A 50 -28.92 7.91 18.20
N GLY A 51 -28.56 7.21 19.27
CA GLY A 51 -27.85 5.94 19.20
C GLY A 51 -28.52 4.91 20.09
N MET A 52 -29.11 3.89 19.47
CA MET A 52 -29.67 2.73 20.15
C MET A 52 -28.82 1.51 19.83
N GLY A 53 -28.21 0.89 20.85
CA GLY A 53 -27.34 -0.26 20.65
C GLY A 53 -28.16 -1.51 20.32
N LEU A 54 -28.10 -1.99 19.08
CA LEU A 54 -28.86 -3.16 18.62
C LEU A 54 -28.56 -4.40 19.48
N GLU A 55 -27.28 -4.68 19.78
CA GLU A 55 -26.86 -5.82 20.58
C GLU A 55 -27.38 -5.75 22.02
N ARG A 56 -27.37 -4.55 22.63
CA ARG A 56 -27.91 -4.32 23.98
C ARG A 56 -29.43 -4.44 24.00
N MET A 57 -30.11 -3.96 22.96
CA MET A 57 -31.56 -4.15 22.82
C MET A 57 -31.89 -5.64 22.65
N THR A 58 -31.08 -6.36 21.89
CA THR A 58 -31.23 -7.80 21.67
C THR A 58 -31.08 -8.58 22.98
N SER A 59 -30.13 -8.23 23.84
CA SER A 59 -30.00 -8.87 25.16
C SER A 59 -31.24 -8.63 26.02
N VAL A 60 -31.82 -7.43 26.01
CA VAL A 60 -33.09 -7.13 26.69
C VAL A 60 -34.24 -7.98 26.13
N LEU A 61 -34.40 -8.04 24.81
CA LEU A 61 -35.47 -8.82 24.17
C LEU A 61 -35.36 -10.33 24.42
N GLN A 62 -34.15 -10.84 24.56
CA GLN A 62 -33.88 -12.25 24.86
C GLN A 62 -33.83 -12.58 26.37
N GLY A 63 -34.04 -11.59 27.24
CA GLY A 63 -33.97 -11.77 28.69
C GLY A 63 -32.57 -12.14 29.19
N LYS A 64 -31.53 -11.58 28.56
CA LYS A 64 -30.12 -11.80 28.87
C LYS A 64 -29.50 -10.57 29.51
N ASN A 65 -28.56 -10.78 30.44
CA ASN A 65 -27.85 -9.71 31.13
C ASN A 65 -26.52 -9.33 30.45
N SER A 66 -26.10 -10.09 29.43
CA SER A 66 -24.91 -9.81 28.62
C SER A 66 -25.22 -9.93 27.13
N VAL A 67 -24.58 -9.08 26.32
CA VAL A 67 -24.63 -9.21 24.85
C VAL A 67 -24.04 -10.54 24.39
N PHE A 68 -23.07 -11.10 25.12
CA PHE A 68 -22.43 -12.37 24.78
C PHE A 68 -23.31 -13.60 25.00
N ASP A 69 -24.43 -13.44 25.71
CA ASP A 69 -25.38 -14.53 25.99
C ASP A 69 -26.53 -14.56 24.98
N THR A 70 -26.50 -13.65 23.98
CA THR A 70 -27.44 -13.63 22.87
C THR A 70 -27.05 -14.64 21.78
N ASP A 71 -28.03 -15.04 20.97
CA ASP A 71 -27.80 -15.90 19.80
C ASP A 71 -26.71 -15.38 18.84
N LEU A 72 -26.63 -14.05 18.65
CA LEU A 72 -25.61 -13.37 17.83
C LEU A 72 -24.18 -13.75 18.22
N PHE A 73 -23.91 -13.92 19.52
CA PHE A 73 -22.57 -14.25 20.03
C PHE A 73 -22.43 -15.73 20.40
N GLN A 74 -23.48 -16.37 20.91
CA GLN A 74 -23.42 -17.77 21.34
C GLN A 74 -23.07 -18.72 20.20
N THR A 75 -23.55 -18.47 18.97
CA THR A 75 -23.17 -19.28 17.81
C THR A 75 -21.67 -19.17 17.49
N LEU A 76 -21.10 -17.96 17.55
CA LEU A 76 -19.68 -17.73 17.30
C LEU A 76 -18.80 -18.25 18.44
N ILE A 77 -19.24 -18.11 19.68
CA ILE A 77 -18.58 -18.65 20.86
C ILE A 77 -18.55 -20.18 20.77
N ALA A 78 -19.67 -20.83 20.43
CA ALA A 78 -19.74 -22.28 20.24
C ALA A 78 -18.79 -22.76 19.13
N ALA A 79 -18.72 -22.06 17.99
CA ALA A 79 -17.76 -22.38 16.94
C ALA A 79 -16.31 -22.23 17.42
N SER A 80 -16.03 -21.22 18.25
CA SER A 80 -14.72 -21.08 18.89
C SER A 80 -14.42 -22.22 19.87
N GLU A 81 -15.38 -22.65 20.69
CA GLU A 81 -15.22 -23.80 21.61
C GLU A 81 -14.89 -25.09 20.86
N ASP A 82 -15.62 -25.38 19.78
CA ASP A 82 -15.40 -26.55 18.93
C ASP A 82 -14.01 -26.51 18.29
N ALA A 83 -13.62 -25.34 17.76
CA ALA A 83 -12.34 -25.18 17.07
C ALA A 83 -11.13 -25.27 18.01
N THR A 84 -11.27 -24.88 19.29
CA THR A 84 -10.19 -24.99 20.30
C THR A 84 -10.30 -26.23 21.19
N SER A 85 -11.41 -26.97 21.12
CA SER A 85 -11.74 -28.06 22.04
C SER A 85 -11.72 -27.65 23.53
N THR A 86 -12.12 -26.41 23.81
CA THR A 86 -12.19 -25.85 25.17
C THR A 86 -13.53 -25.15 25.40
N LYS A 87 -14.07 -25.27 26.62
CA LYS A 87 -15.33 -24.61 27.00
C LYS A 87 -15.13 -23.18 27.47
N ALA A 88 -16.08 -22.31 27.16
CA ALA A 88 -16.17 -20.91 27.54
C ALA A 88 -16.65 -20.75 28.99
N GLU A 89 -15.93 -21.37 29.92
CA GLU A 89 -16.23 -21.39 31.35
C GLU A 89 -15.04 -20.87 32.16
N GLY A 90 -15.33 -20.35 33.37
CA GLY A 90 -14.30 -19.78 34.26
C GLY A 90 -13.41 -18.75 33.56
N ASP A 91 -12.10 -18.86 33.76
CA ASP A 91 -11.10 -17.95 33.20
C ASP A 91 -11.02 -17.98 31.66
N ARG A 92 -11.62 -18.99 31.00
CA ARG A 92 -11.62 -19.14 29.54
C ARG A 92 -12.77 -18.40 28.87
N ALA A 93 -13.85 -18.12 29.59
CA ALA A 93 -15.03 -17.43 29.05
C ALA A 93 -14.67 -16.10 28.38
N ALA A 94 -13.80 -15.30 29.01
CA ALA A 94 -13.34 -14.04 28.47
C ALA A 94 -12.61 -14.21 27.12
N SER A 95 -11.83 -15.27 26.94
CA SER A 95 -11.08 -15.51 25.70
C SER A 95 -12.01 -15.82 24.52
N HIS A 96 -13.02 -16.67 24.71
CA HIS A 96 -13.99 -16.96 23.66
C HIS A 96 -14.84 -15.74 23.30
N ARG A 97 -15.22 -14.92 24.28
CA ARG A 97 -15.94 -13.65 24.04
C ARG A 97 -15.11 -12.69 23.18
N VAL A 98 -13.82 -12.55 23.49
CA VAL A 98 -12.90 -11.70 22.70
C VAL A 98 -12.73 -12.23 21.28
N ILE A 99 -12.59 -13.56 21.11
CA ILE A 99 -12.48 -14.17 19.77
C ILE A 99 -13.73 -13.87 18.94
N ALA A 100 -14.92 -14.08 19.50
CA ALA A 100 -16.18 -13.85 18.78
C ALA A 100 -16.38 -12.37 18.39
N ASP A 101 -16.14 -11.43 19.32
CA ASP A 101 -16.27 -10.00 19.06
C ASP A 101 -15.27 -9.49 18.02
N HIS A 102 -14.00 -9.89 18.16
CA HIS A 102 -12.95 -9.42 17.28
C HIS A 102 -12.97 -10.12 15.92
N LEU A 103 -13.52 -11.33 15.81
CA LEU A 103 -13.86 -11.96 14.54
C LEU A 103 -14.87 -11.10 13.75
N ARG A 104 -15.97 -10.66 14.40
CA ARG A 104 -16.96 -9.76 13.79
C ARG A 104 -16.30 -8.47 13.32
N SER A 105 -15.68 -7.74 14.25
CA SER A 105 -15.07 -6.43 13.98
C SER A 105 -14.02 -6.49 12.87
N SER A 106 -13.13 -7.49 12.89
CA SER A 106 -12.09 -7.63 11.87
C SER A 106 -12.66 -7.98 10.51
N SER A 107 -13.70 -8.83 10.46
CA SER A 107 -14.33 -9.26 9.21
C SER A 107 -15.04 -8.11 8.51
N PHE A 108 -15.79 -7.28 9.25
CA PHE A 108 -16.41 -6.07 8.70
C PHE A 108 -15.38 -5.07 8.17
N LEU A 109 -14.33 -4.79 8.94
CA LEU A 109 -13.25 -3.91 8.49
C LEU A 109 -12.57 -4.41 7.20
N ILE A 110 -12.35 -5.72 7.08
CA ILE A 110 -11.76 -6.31 5.87
C ILE A 110 -12.75 -6.27 4.70
N ALA A 111 -14.04 -6.54 4.94
CA ALA A 111 -15.09 -6.41 3.94
C ALA A 111 -15.20 -4.98 3.38
N ASP A 112 -14.98 -3.98 4.23
CA ASP A 112 -14.93 -2.56 3.87
C ASP A 112 -13.60 -2.13 3.21
N GLY A 113 -12.70 -3.08 2.94
CA GLY A 113 -11.44 -2.85 2.21
C GLY A 113 -10.26 -2.41 3.08
N VAL A 114 -10.37 -2.50 4.41
CA VAL A 114 -9.25 -2.24 5.31
C VAL A 114 -8.31 -3.45 5.33
N THR A 115 -7.02 -3.22 5.07
CA THR A 115 -5.98 -4.24 5.10
C THR A 115 -5.03 -4.01 6.30
N PRO A 116 -4.56 -5.06 7.02
CA PRO A 116 -3.67 -4.90 8.16
C PRO A 116 -2.37 -4.16 7.81
N SER A 117 -2.06 -3.06 8.50
CA SER A 117 -0.87 -2.22 8.26
C SER A 117 -0.19 -1.78 9.56
N ASN A 118 0.91 -1.01 9.46
CA ASN A 118 1.60 -0.42 10.62
C ASN A 118 1.01 0.92 11.07
N GLU A 119 0.11 1.53 10.28
CA GLU A 119 -0.35 2.90 10.53
C GLU A 119 -1.85 3.10 10.22
N GLY A 120 -2.45 4.14 10.82
CA GLY A 120 -3.84 4.54 10.56
C GLY A 120 -4.86 3.43 10.84
N ARG A 121 -5.88 3.31 9.99
CA ARG A 121 -6.95 2.30 10.14
C ARG A 121 -6.45 0.86 10.03
N GLY A 122 -5.44 0.60 9.21
CA GLY A 122 -4.88 -0.75 9.06
C GLY A 122 -4.12 -1.22 10.30
N TYR A 123 -3.54 -0.29 11.07
CA TYR A 123 -2.97 -0.58 12.39
C TYR A 123 -4.04 -1.01 13.39
N VAL A 124 -5.17 -0.29 13.42
CA VAL A 124 -6.31 -0.64 14.31
C VAL A 124 -6.83 -2.04 14.00
N LEU A 125 -7.07 -2.36 12.71
CA LEU A 125 -7.46 -3.69 12.28
C LEU A 125 -6.45 -4.76 12.74
N ARG A 126 -5.16 -4.53 12.47
CA ARG A 126 -4.10 -5.45 12.86
C ARG A 126 -4.09 -5.71 14.37
N ARG A 127 -4.29 -4.66 15.19
CA ARG A 127 -4.35 -4.76 16.65
C ARG A 127 -5.52 -5.63 17.11
N ILE A 128 -6.72 -5.39 16.59
CA ILE A 128 -7.93 -6.18 16.91
C ILE A 128 -7.72 -7.66 16.54
N MET A 129 -7.21 -7.92 15.34
CA MET A 129 -6.92 -9.27 14.85
C MET A 129 -5.93 -10.01 15.75
N ARG A 130 -4.79 -9.38 16.06
CA ARG A 130 -3.74 -10.00 16.88
C ARG A 130 -4.21 -10.28 18.30
N ARG A 131 -5.07 -9.43 18.86
CA ARG A 131 -5.69 -9.68 20.17
C ARG A 131 -6.54 -10.94 20.15
N ALA A 132 -7.38 -11.14 19.13
CA ALA A 132 -8.16 -12.36 18.96
C ALA A 132 -7.26 -13.60 18.81
N MET A 133 -6.24 -13.52 17.95
CA MET A 133 -5.28 -14.60 17.71
C MET A 133 -4.49 -14.98 18.97
N ARG A 134 -4.17 -14.01 19.84
CA ARG A 134 -3.59 -14.32 21.16
C ARG A 134 -4.55 -15.16 21.99
N HIS A 135 -5.82 -14.75 22.10
CA HIS A 135 -6.80 -15.51 22.89
C HIS A 135 -6.99 -16.92 22.34
N ALA A 136 -6.96 -17.11 21.01
CA ALA A 136 -6.92 -18.43 20.40
C ALA A 136 -5.68 -19.24 20.84
N HIS A 137 -4.50 -18.61 20.85
CA HIS A 137 -3.26 -19.25 21.33
C HIS A 137 -3.31 -19.62 22.82
N LEU A 138 -3.83 -18.75 23.69
CA LEU A 138 -4.01 -19.01 25.13
C LEU A 138 -4.96 -20.18 25.40
N LEU A 139 -5.95 -20.39 24.52
CA LEU A 139 -6.85 -21.53 24.58
C LEU A 139 -6.23 -22.82 24.02
N GLY A 140 -5.00 -22.76 23.49
CA GLY A 140 -4.24 -23.93 23.02
C GLY A 140 -4.32 -24.19 21.52
N ALA A 141 -4.76 -23.23 20.70
CA ALA A 141 -4.84 -23.42 19.25
C ALA A 141 -3.47 -23.70 18.61
N ALA A 142 -3.28 -24.94 18.13
CA ALA A 142 -2.06 -25.39 17.48
C ALA A 142 -1.89 -24.79 16.07
N ASP A 143 -2.98 -24.71 15.31
CA ASP A 143 -3.02 -24.17 13.95
C ASP A 143 -3.75 -22.81 13.90
N PRO A 144 -3.57 -22.00 12.83
CA PRO A 144 -4.33 -20.76 12.66
C PRO A 144 -5.85 -21.01 12.76
N LEU A 145 -6.51 -20.27 13.65
CA LEU A 145 -7.90 -20.50 14.05
C LEU A 145 -8.86 -19.48 13.45
N MET A 146 -8.49 -18.19 13.41
CA MET A 146 -9.45 -17.10 13.19
C MET A 146 -10.16 -17.21 11.84
N HIS A 147 -9.42 -17.50 10.77
CA HIS A 147 -9.98 -17.67 9.43
C HIS A 147 -11.00 -18.81 9.34
N ARG A 148 -10.88 -19.85 10.18
CA ARG A 148 -11.79 -21.00 10.18
C ARG A 148 -13.16 -20.69 10.79
N LEU A 149 -13.27 -19.58 11.52
CA LEU A 149 -14.52 -19.11 12.12
C LEU A 149 -15.31 -18.17 11.19
N VAL A 150 -14.68 -17.69 10.11
CA VAL A 150 -15.31 -16.76 9.15
C VAL A 150 -16.56 -17.37 8.48
N PRO A 151 -16.59 -18.65 8.06
CA PRO A 151 -17.82 -19.24 7.51
C PRO A 151 -19.00 -19.15 8.47
N THR A 152 -18.81 -19.44 9.76
CA THR A 152 -19.87 -19.32 10.78
C THR A 152 -20.38 -17.88 10.90
N LEU A 153 -19.49 -16.90 10.81
CA LEU A 153 -19.88 -15.49 10.81
C LEU A 153 -20.73 -15.14 9.58
N VAL A 154 -20.30 -15.58 8.39
CA VAL A 154 -21.03 -15.35 7.15
C VAL A 154 -22.41 -16.02 7.19
N ASP A 155 -22.51 -17.22 7.74
CA ASP A 155 -23.81 -17.90 7.90
C ASP A 155 -24.75 -17.14 8.86
N GLN A 156 -24.21 -16.51 9.92
CA GLN A 156 -25.00 -15.76 10.90
C GLN A 156 -25.42 -14.36 10.40
N MET A 157 -24.57 -13.70 9.61
CA MET A 157 -24.74 -12.26 9.32
C MET A 157 -24.83 -11.96 7.81
N GLY A 158 -24.43 -12.87 6.93
CA GLY A 158 -24.26 -12.61 5.49
C GLY A 158 -25.54 -12.31 4.72
N GLU A 159 -26.72 -12.70 5.23
CA GLU A 159 -28.00 -12.32 4.63
C GLU A 159 -28.28 -10.81 4.82
N ALA A 160 -28.05 -10.29 6.03
CA ALA A 160 -28.23 -8.87 6.33
C ALA A 160 -27.06 -8.01 5.86
N PHE A 161 -25.86 -8.61 5.72
CA PHE A 161 -24.61 -7.95 5.33
C PHE A 161 -23.95 -8.71 4.16
N PRO A 162 -24.48 -8.60 2.92
CA PRO A 162 -23.99 -9.34 1.75
C PRO A 162 -22.52 -9.08 1.40
N GLU A 163 -21.97 -7.94 1.83
CA GLU A 163 -20.54 -7.63 1.75
C GLU A 163 -19.66 -8.65 2.45
N LEU A 164 -20.10 -9.27 3.56
CA LEU A 164 -19.34 -10.33 4.24
C LEU A 164 -19.21 -11.57 3.36
N ALA A 165 -20.30 -11.99 2.71
CA ALA A 165 -20.28 -13.15 1.81
C ALA A 165 -19.40 -12.88 0.58
N ARG A 166 -19.53 -11.69 -0.01
CA ARG A 166 -18.71 -11.26 -1.16
C ARG A 166 -17.21 -11.19 -0.81
N ALA A 167 -16.88 -10.75 0.40
CA ALA A 167 -15.50 -10.59 0.85
C ALA A 167 -14.92 -11.84 1.57
N GLN A 168 -15.70 -12.91 1.76
CA GLN A 168 -15.33 -14.05 2.60
C GLN A 168 -13.94 -14.60 2.30
N ALA A 169 -13.62 -14.87 1.03
CA ALA A 169 -12.31 -15.39 0.65
C ALA A 169 -11.15 -14.44 1.01
N SER A 170 -11.38 -13.12 0.87
CA SER A 170 -10.40 -12.09 1.26
C SER A 170 -10.23 -12.01 2.77
N ILE A 171 -11.32 -12.12 3.54
CA ILE A 171 -11.32 -12.16 5.00
C ILE A 171 -10.54 -13.37 5.49
N GLU A 172 -10.84 -14.56 4.96
CA GLU A 172 -10.18 -15.82 5.31
C GLU A 172 -8.68 -15.77 5.04
N ASP A 173 -8.25 -15.37 3.84
CA ASP A 173 -6.83 -15.27 3.50
C ASP A 173 -6.14 -14.23 4.38
N THR A 174 -6.71 -13.02 4.51
CA THR A 174 -6.12 -11.95 5.32
C THR A 174 -5.92 -12.37 6.77
N MET A 175 -6.93 -12.99 7.39
CA MET A 175 -6.83 -13.50 8.76
C MET A 175 -5.78 -14.61 8.88
N LYS A 176 -5.77 -15.56 7.95
CA LYS A 176 -4.82 -16.68 7.96
C LYS A 176 -3.38 -16.19 7.83
N GLN A 177 -3.10 -15.30 6.88
CA GLN A 177 -1.75 -14.77 6.65
C GLN A 177 -1.26 -13.95 7.84
N GLU A 178 -2.11 -13.08 8.40
CA GLU A 178 -1.73 -12.29 9.57
C GLU A 178 -1.49 -13.18 10.79
N GLU A 179 -2.30 -14.23 11.00
CA GLU A 179 -2.12 -15.19 12.09
C GLU A 179 -0.81 -15.98 11.95
N LEU A 180 -0.48 -16.45 10.74
CA LEU A 180 0.80 -17.12 10.46
C LEU A 180 2.01 -16.23 10.77
N ARG A 181 1.97 -14.96 10.34
CA ARG A 181 3.01 -13.96 10.64
C ARG A 181 3.09 -13.70 12.14
N PHE A 182 1.95 -13.43 12.76
CA PHE A 182 1.86 -13.10 14.17
C PHE A 182 2.36 -14.24 15.05
N ARG A 183 2.07 -15.51 14.75
CA ARG A 183 2.58 -16.66 15.51
C ARG A 183 4.11 -16.71 15.54
N THR A 184 4.77 -16.40 14.42
CA THR A 184 6.24 -16.33 14.35
C THR A 184 6.78 -15.23 15.25
N THR A 185 6.08 -14.09 15.29
CA THR A 185 6.41 -12.95 16.16
C THR A 185 6.10 -13.23 17.63
N LEU A 186 4.97 -13.87 17.94
CA LEU A 186 4.47 -14.11 19.29
C LEU A 186 5.43 -15.00 20.08
N GLY A 187 5.93 -16.09 19.48
CA GLY A 187 6.88 -16.98 20.16
C GLY A 187 8.20 -16.29 20.52
N ARG A 188 8.73 -15.43 19.64
CA ARG A 188 9.95 -14.64 19.92
C ARG A 188 9.68 -13.52 20.93
N GLY A 189 8.56 -12.82 20.79
CA GLY A 189 8.18 -11.70 21.64
C GLY A 189 7.87 -12.11 23.08
N MET A 190 7.21 -13.26 23.28
CA MET A 190 6.98 -13.81 24.63
C MET A 190 8.28 -14.17 25.33
N GLY A 191 9.22 -14.83 24.64
CA GLY A 191 10.53 -15.15 25.22
C GLY A 191 11.34 -13.90 25.62
N LEU A 192 11.30 -12.84 24.79
CA LEU A 192 11.96 -11.58 25.11
C LEU A 192 11.27 -10.82 26.24
N LEU A 193 9.94 -10.89 26.34
CA LEU A 193 9.20 -10.33 27.45
C LEU A 193 9.50 -11.08 28.75
N ASP A 194 9.63 -12.41 28.69
CA ASP A 194 10.05 -13.23 29.84
C ASP A 194 11.45 -12.83 30.33
N GLU A 195 12.39 -12.64 29.41
CA GLU A 195 13.75 -12.16 29.74
C GLU A 195 13.73 -10.73 30.31
N ALA A 196 12.95 -9.82 29.70
CA ALA A 196 12.88 -8.43 30.15
C ALA A 196 12.12 -8.24 31.48
N THR A 197 11.35 -9.24 31.91
CA THR A 197 10.58 -9.21 33.16
C THR A 197 11.11 -10.15 34.23
N SER A 198 12.17 -10.93 33.95
CA SER A 198 12.71 -11.93 34.89
C SER A 198 13.15 -11.34 36.23
N ASP A 199 13.60 -10.09 36.21
CA ASP A 199 14.15 -9.38 37.36
C ASP A 199 13.12 -8.45 38.04
N LEU A 200 11.87 -8.44 37.56
CA LEU A 200 10.79 -7.60 38.08
C LEU A 200 9.87 -8.39 39.02
N SER A 201 9.60 -7.85 40.20
CA SER A 201 8.62 -8.37 41.15
C SER A 201 7.23 -7.78 40.93
N GLU A 202 6.21 -8.36 41.57
CA GLU A 202 4.84 -7.81 41.60
C GLU A 202 4.83 -6.31 41.95
N GLY A 203 4.13 -5.50 41.16
CA GLY A 203 4.15 -4.03 41.20
C GLY A 203 5.25 -3.37 40.35
N GLY A 204 6.13 -4.15 39.70
CA GLY A 204 7.18 -3.65 38.82
C GLY A 204 6.66 -3.01 37.52
N VAL A 205 7.46 -2.10 36.95
CA VAL A 205 7.11 -1.35 35.73
C VAL A 205 8.04 -1.72 34.59
N ILE A 206 7.49 -2.19 33.48
CA ILE A 206 8.22 -2.41 32.23
C ILE A 206 8.48 -1.03 31.61
N SER A 207 9.76 -0.73 31.34
CA SER A 207 10.14 0.56 30.77
C SER A 207 9.50 0.78 29.39
N GLY A 208 9.12 2.02 29.08
CA GLY A 208 8.57 2.37 27.78
C GLY A 208 9.54 2.10 26.62
N GLN A 209 10.85 2.17 26.87
CA GLN A 209 11.88 1.80 25.89
C GLN A 209 11.90 0.30 25.59
N THR A 210 11.71 -0.54 26.61
CA THR A 210 11.58 -2.00 26.45
C THR A 210 10.31 -2.33 25.65
N ALA A 211 9.17 -1.74 26.03
CA ALA A 211 7.91 -1.90 25.31
C ALA A 211 8.02 -1.39 23.85
N PHE A 212 8.73 -0.28 23.63
CA PHE A 212 9.00 0.26 22.30
C PHE A 212 9.90 -0.67 21.50
N THR A 213 10.91 -1.29 22.11
CA THR A 213 11.79 -2.25 21.41
C THR A 213 11.02 -3.52 21.02
N LEU A 214 10.18 -4.04 21.92
CA LEU A 214 9.28 -5.16 21.64
C LEU A 214 8.35 -4.82 20.47
N TYR A 215 7.82 -3.61 20.45
CA TYR A 215 6.95 -3.11 19.39
C TYR A 215 7.66 -2.90 18.05
N ASP A 216 8.70 -2.07 18.01
CA ASP A 216 9.34 -1.56 16.79
C ASP A 216 10.26 -2.60 16.16
N THR A 217 11.13 -3.22 16.96
CA THR A 217 12.13 -4.17 16.46
C THR A 217 11.53 -5.55 16.23
N TYR A 218 10.67 -6.00 17.14
CA TYR A 218 10.18 -7.38 17.15
C TYR A 218 8.73 -7.51 16.71
N GLY A 219 8.01 -6.40 16.53
CA GLY A 219 6.62 -6.40 16.07
C GLY A 219 5.64 -6.92 17.11
N PHE A 220 5.99 -6.92 18.40
CA PHE A 220 5.18 -7.37 19.54
C PHE A 220 4.37 -6.19 20.10
N PRO A 221 3.04 -6.16 19.87
CA PRO A 221 2.19 -5.03 20.24
C PRO A 221 2.27 -4.58 21.72
N LEU A 222 2.10 -3.28 21.94
CA LEU A 222 2.05 -2.70 23.30
C LEU A 222 0.92 -3.29 24.13
N ASP A 223 -0.26 -3.48 23.56
CA ASP A 223 -1.42 -4.04 24.27
C ASP A 223 -1.19 -5.48 24.74
N LEU A 224 -0.45 -6.27 23.96
CA LEU A 224 0.01 -7.59 24.39
C LEU A 224 1.01 -7.52 25.54
N THR A 225 1.93 -6.57 25.48
CA THR A 225 2.89 -6.30 26.56
C THR A 225 2.16 -5.91 27.85
N GLN A 226 1.17 -5.02 27.75
CA GLN A 226 0.35 -4.56 28.88
C GLN A 226 -0.52 -5.66 29.47
N ASP A 227 -1.10 -6.52 28.65
CA ASP A 227 -1.95 -7.61 29.12
C ASP A 227 -1.13 -8.69 29.85
N GLU A 228 0.04 -9.05 29.32
CA GLU A 228 0.93 -10.01 29.99
C GLU A 228 1.56 -9.41 31.25
N ALA A 229 1.91 -8.12 31.23
CA ALA A 229 2.32 -7.39 32.42
C ALA A 229 1.25 -7.46 33.51
N ARG A 230 -0.01 -7.13 33.19
CA ARG A 230 -1.13 -7.20 34.15
C ARG A 230 -1.33 -8.58 34.74
N ARG A 231 -1.19 -9.64 33.95
CA ARG A 231 -1.31 -11.03 34.41
C ARG A 231 -0.26 -11.39 35.47
N ARG A 232 0.91 -10.74 35.43
CA ARG A 232 2.03 -10.90 36.38
C ARG A 232 2.01 -9.86 37.51
N GLY A 233 0.97 -9.01 37.59
CA GLY A 233 0.93 -7.89 38.52
C GLY A 233 1.91 -6.76 38.21
N LEU A 234 2.38 -6.66 36.96
CA LEU A 234 3.27 -5.62 36.45
C LEU A 234 2.47 -4.55 35.68
N SER A 235 3.07 -3.38 35.47
CA SER A 235 2.54 -2.33 34.60
C SER A 235 3.55 -1.94 33.50
N VAL A 236 3.11 -1.15 32.53
CA VAL A 236 3.96 -0.64 31.44
C VAL A 236 3.95 0.88 31.51
N ASP A 237 5.14 1.49 31.38
CA ASP A 237 5.28 2.94 31.25
C ASP A 237 4.84 3.40 29.85
N ASN A 238 3.56 3.77 29.75
CA ASN A 238 2.94 4.19 28.49
C ASN A 238 3.44 5.57 28.02
N ASP A 239 3.73 6.47 28.95
CA ASP A 239 4.18 7.83 28.62
C ASP A 239 5.56 7.79 27.95
N ALA A 240 6.48 6.98 28.49
CA ALA A 240 7.78 6.76 27.89
C ALA A 240 7.70 6.02 26.54
N PHE A 241 6.74 5.10 26.36
CA PHE A 241 6.48 4.44 25.07
C PHE A 241 6.00 5.44 24.01
N GLU A 242 5.02 6.29 24.34
CA GLU A 242 4.49 7.30 23.43
C GLU A 242 5.56 8.35 23.07
N ALA A 243 6.42 8.73 24.01
CA ALA A 243 7.57 9.59 23.74
C ALA A 243 8.54 8.96 22.72
N ALA A 244 8.83 7.67 22.84
CA ALA A 244 9.69 6.94 21.88
C ALA A 244 9.03 6.83 20.48
N MET A 245 7.72 6.60 20.43
CA MET A 245 6.92 6.60 19.20
C MET A 245 6.91 7.98 18.52
N ALA A 246 6.75 9.05 19.28
CA ALA A 246 6.80 10.42 18.75
C ALA A 246 8.17 10.72 18.11
N GLN A 247 9.25 10.35 18.79
CA GLN A 247 10.62 10.53 18.28
C GLN A 247 10.90 9.70 17.03
N GLN A 248 10.29 8.51 16.88
CA GLN A 248 10.35 7.72 15.65
C GLN A 248 9.58 8.41 14.50
N ARG A 249 8.37 8.90 14.78
CA ARG A 249 7.55 9.61 13.78
C ARG A 249 8.25 10.87 13.26
N GLU A 250 8.92 11.62 14.13
CA GLU A 250 9.70 12.79 13.71
C GLU A 250 10.89 12.41 12.81
N ARG A 251 11.62 11.34 13.14
CA ARG A 251 12.69 10.78 12.30
C ARG A 251 12.16 10.30 10.94
N GLY A 252 10.97 9.70 10.91
CA GLY A 252 10.29 9.29 9.68
C GLY A 252 9.86 10.48 8.81
N LYS A 253 9.33 11.54 9.42
CA LYS A 253 8.99 12.80 8.74
C LYS A 253 10.20 13.52 8.15
N ALA A 254 11.35 13.51 8.85
CA ALA A 254 12.59 14.08 8.34
C ALA A 254 13.11 13.36 7.07
N ASN A 255 12.73 12.09 6.88
CA ASN A 255 13.09 11.27 5.71
C ASN A 255 11.99 11.23 4.63
N TRP A 256 10.82 11.84 4.87
CA TRP A 256 9.72 11.93 3.91
C TRP A 256 9.85 13.20 3.07
N LYS A 257 10.21 13.08 1.79
CA LYS A 257 9.99 14.14 0.77
C LYS A 257 8.70 13.83 0.03
N GLY A 258 7.61 14.48 0.40
CA GLY A 258 6.30 14.32 -0.25
C GLY A 258 5.29 15.33 0.29
N SER A 259 4.80 16.18 -0.63
CA SER A 259 3.79 17.24 -0.49
C SER A 259 3.91 18.14 0.74
N GLY A 260 4.89 19.04 0.72
CA GLY A 260 4.80 20.24 1.56
C GLY A 260 3.72 21.15 1.01
N GLN A 261 2.69 21.44 1.80
CA GLN A 261 1.84 22.64 1.69
C GLN A 261 0.82 22.66 2.83
N THR A 262 1.09 23.42 3.89
CA THR A 262 0.11 23.78 4.93
C THR A 262 -0.18 25.29 4.98
N ALA A 263 0.40 26.09 4.07
CA ALA A 263 0.24 27.56 4.10
C ALA A 263 -0.58 28.17 2.94
N SER A 264 -0.81 27.47 1.82
CA SER A 264 -1.47 28.03 0.61
C SER A 264 -2.99 27.83 0.52
N ALA A 265 -3.59 26.97 1.34
CA ALA A 265 -4.98 26.51 1.12
C ALA A 265 -6.04 27.63 1.21
N GLY A 266 -5.83 28.66 2.03
CA GLY A 266 -6.82 29.72 2.28
C GLY A 266 -7.03 30.68 1.10
N GLU A 267 -5.97 31.04 0.38
CA GLU A 267 -6.06 31.93 -0.79
C GLU A 267 -6.80 31.23 -1.95
N TRP A 268 -6.48 29.96 -2.22
CA TRP A 268 -7.13 29.18 -3.26
C TRP A 268 -8.63 28.97 -3.03
N LEU A 269 -9.04 28.73 -1.77
CA LEU A 269 -10.46 28.67 -1.40
C LEU A 269 -11.17 30.01 -1.64
N SER A 270 -10.51 31.12 -1.28
CA SER A 270 -11.04 32.48 -1.51
C SER A 270 -11.17 32.82 -2.99
N LEU A 271 -10.21 32.39 -3.82
CA LEU A 271 -10.27 32.51 -5.27
C LEU A 271 -11.43 31.69 -5.86
N ARG A 272 -11.63 30.45 -5.40
CA ARG A 272 -12.75 29.60 -5.83
C ARG A 272 -14.09 30.27 -5.55
N ASP A 273 -14.28 30.82 -4.35
CA ASP A 273 -15.55 31.46 -3.97
C ASP A 273 -15.86 32.70 -4.81
N ARG A 274 -14.81 33.43 -5.24
CA ARG A 274 -14.94 34.66 -6.02
C ARG A 274 -15.07 34.42 -7.53
N LEU A 275 -14.35 33.43 -8.06
CA LEU A 275 -14.17 33.22 -9.49
C LEU A 275 -14.92 32.00 -10.04
N GLY A 276 -15.35 31.08 -9.16
CA GLY A 276 -15.95 29.81 -9.55
C GLY A 276 -14.90 28.75 -9.94
N GLN A 277 -15.38 27.62 -10.47
CA GLN A 277 -14.55 26.50 -10.92
C GLN A 277 -13.95 26.76 -12.32
N THR A 278 -12.75 26.23 -12.57
CA THR A 278 -12.15 26.25 -13.91
C THR A 278 -12.88 25.25 -14.82
N VAL A 279 -13.21 25.67 -16.05
CA VAL A 279 -13.79 24.77 -17.06
C VAL A 279 -12.68 23.97 -17.73
N PHE A 280 -12.61 22.66 -17.44
CA PHE A 280 -11.64 21.77 -18.07
C PHE A 280 -12.14 21.25 -19.42
N THR A 281 -11.44 21.58 -20.50
CA THR A 281 -11.74 21.17 -21.89
C THR A 281 -10.80 20.09 -22.42
N GLY A 282 -9.84 19.65 -21.59
CA GLY A 282 -8.74 18.78 -21.98
C GLY A 282 -9.10 17.30 -22.23
N TYR A 283 -10.37 16.93 -22.05
CA TYR A 283 -10.87 15.64 -22.48
C TYR A 283 -10.94 15.57 -24.01
N ASP A 284 -11.42 16.63 -24.65
CA ASP A 284 -11.70 16.67 -26.09
C ASP A 284 -10.57 17.29 -26.91
N SER A 285 -9.89 18.32 -26.36
CA SER A 285 -8.85 19.07 -27.06
C SER A 285 -7.58 19.20 -26.24
N ILE A 286 -6.43 19.38 -26.89
CA ILE A 286 -5.16 19.78 -26.27
C ILE A 286 -4.83 21.25 -26.50
N GLU A 287 -5.64 21.95 -27.30
CA GLU A 287 -5.52 23.38 -27.59
C GLU A 287 -6.82 24.10 -27.21
N GLY A 288 -6.69 25.34 -26.73
CA GLY A 288 -7.83 26.18 -26.36
C GLY A 288 -7.43 27.62 -26.11
N SER A 289 -8.40 28.45 -25.72
CA SER A 289 -8.16 29.84 -25.29
C SER A 289 -8.74 30.07 -23.91
N GLY A 290 -8.04 30.78 -23.04
CA GLY A 290 -8.50 31.14 -21.69
C GLY A 290 -8.18 32.58 -21.33
N GLU A 291 -9.02 33.19 -20.52
CA GLU A 291 -8.78 34.51 -19.89
C GLU A 291 -8.10 34.32 -18.54
N VAL A 292 -7.04 35.08 -18.28
CA VAL A 292 -6.32 35.07 -16.99
C VAL A 292 -7.20 35.69 -15.90
N LEU A 293 -7.59 34.90 -14.90
CA LEU A 293 -8.42 35.35 -13.79
C LEU A 293 -7.62 35.74 -12.55
N ALA A 294 -6.47 35.07 -12.33
CA ALA A 294 -5.58 35.35 -11.21
C ALA A 294 -4.15 34.92 -11.53
N ILE A 295 -3.17 35.61 -10.93
CA ILE A 295 -1.76 35.24 -10.93
C ILE A 295 -1.31 35.22 -9.47
N VAL A 296 -0.76 34.10 -9.02
CA VAL A 296 -0.36 33.86 -7.63
C VAL A 296 1.12 33.51 -7.59
N ARG A 297 1.91 34.28 -6.83
CA ARG A 297 3.34 34.04 -6.65
C ARG A 297 3.67 33.91 -5.17
N GLY A 298 3.98 32.69 -4.73
CA GLY A 298 4.09 32.39 -3.30
C GLY A 298 2.69 32.45 -2.67
N ASP A 299 2.52 33.28 -1.65
CA ASP A 299 1.25 33.42 -0.92
C ASP A 299 0.47 34.70 -1.30
N ALA A 300 0.83 35.36 -2.41
CA ALA A 300 0.24 36.64 -2.81
C ALA A 300 -0.26 36.64 -4.26
N SER A 301 -1.46 37.18 -4.44
CA SER A 301 -2.00 37.56 -5.76
C SER A 301 -1.25 38.78 -6.31
N ILE A 302 -0.85 38.72 -7.58
CA ILE A 302 -0.18 39.81 -8.31
C ILE A 302 -0.93 40.15 -9.60
N ASP A 303 -0.78 41.37 -10.10
CA ASP A 303 -1.53 41.83 -11.28
C ASP A 303 -0.91 41.44 -12.62
N ALA A 304 0.41 41.18 -12.63
CA ALA A 304 1.19 40.93 -13.82
C ALA A 304 2.38 40.00 -13.56
N LEU A 305 2.77 39.25 -14.59
CA LEU A 305 3.95 38.38 -14.62
C LEU A 305 4.87 38.81 -15.77
N GLU A 306 6.11 39.17 -15.43
CA GLU A 306 7.11 39.72 -16.37
C GLU A 306 8.07 38.63 -16.90
N PRO A 307 8.81 38.88 -17.99
CA PRO A 307 9.83 37.96 -18.49
C PRO A 307 10.86 37.54 -17.43
N GLY A 308 11.18 36.25 -17.40
CA GLY A 308 12.05 35.61 -16.42
C GLY A 308 11.40 35.31 -15.07
N GLN A 309 10.09 35.58 -14.91
CA GLN A 309 9.35 35.27 -13.69
C GLN A 309 8.52 33.99 -13.85
N THR A 310 8.29 33.31 -12.72
CA THR A 310 7.45 32.12 -12.62
C THR A 310 6.37 32.34 -11.56
N ALA A 311 5.13 31.98 -11.88
CA ALA A 311 3.99 32.04 -10.95
C ALA A 311 2.92 30.99 -11.31
N GLU A 312 1.98 30.76 -10.42
CA GLU A 312 0.77 29.99 -10.70
C GLU A 312 -0.30 30.91 -11.32
N VAL A 313 -0.86 30.52 -12.45
CA VAL A 313 -1.82 31.30 -13.24
C VAL A 313 -3.12 30.51 -13.35
N LEU A 314 -4.24 31.18 -13.03
CA LEU A 314 -5.58 30.63 -13.15
C LEU A 314 -6.25 31.20 -14.40
N PHE A 315 -6.81 30.32 -15.23
CA PHE A 315 -7.65 30.68 -16.36
C PHE A 315 -9.11 30.31 -16.08
N ASP A 316 -10.05 30.95 -16.77
CA ASP A 316 -11.47 30.60 -16.77
C ASP A 316 -11.71 29.17 -17.32
N GLN A 317 -10.97 28.79 -18.36
CA GLN A 317 -10.98 27.47 -18.95
C GLN A 317 -9.59 27.04 -19.43
N THR A 318 -9.33 25.72 -19.47
CA THR A 318 -8.03 25.20 -19.91
C THR A 318 -8.12 23.80 -20.54
N PRO A 319 -7.30 23.49 -21.57
CA PRO A 319 -7.08 22.13 -22.08
C PRO A 319 -6.04 21.33 -21.28
N PHE A 320 -5.35 21.96 -20.32
CA PHE A 320 -4.32 21.32 -19.50
C PHE A 320 -4.95 20.56 -18.34
N TYR A 321 -4.62 19.28 -18.21
CA TYR A 321 -4.99 18.45 -17.08
C TYR A 321 -4.12 18.82 -15.88
N GLY A 322 -4.78 19.13 -14.76
CA GLY A 322 -4.11 19.31 -13.47
C GLY A 322 -3.86 17.97 -12.79
N GLU A 323 -2.73 17.84 -12.11
CA GLU A 323 -2.32 16.63 -11.40
C GLU A 323 -3.45 16.09 -10.51
N GLY A 324 -3.71 14.78 -10.61
CA GLY A 324 -4.76 14.12 -9.84
C GLY A 324 -5.08 12.71 -10.36
N GLY A 325 -5.60 11.86 -9.48
CA GLY A 325 -5.90 10.45 -9.81
C GLY A 325 -4.64 9.65 -10.20
N GLY A 326 -3.47 10.08 -9.72
CA GLY A 326 -2.17 9.51 -10.09
C GLY A 326 -1.62 9.96 -11.44
N GLN A 327 -2.37 10.71 -12.26
CA GLN A 327 -1.85 11.31 -13.49
C GLN A 327 -1.16 12.65 -13.18
N THR A 328 0.05 12.85 -13.71
CA THR A 328 0.79 14.11 -13.56
C THR A 328 0.14 15.26 -14.33
N GLY A 329 0.37 16.49 -13.86
CA GLY A 329 -0.04 17.70 -14.56
C GLY A 329 0.57 17.82 -15.95
N ASP A 330 -0.17 18.41 -16.88
CA ASP A 330 0.34 18.66 -18.22
C ASP A 330 1.42 19.73 -18.25
N ARG A 331 2.23 19.65 -19.30
CA ARG A 331 3.18 20.67 -19.73
C ARG A 331 2.82 21.19 -21.09
N GLY A 332 3.35 22.34 -21.46
CA GLY A 332 3.07 22.93 -22.77
C GLY A 332 3.39 24.42 -22.80
N GLU A 333 2.63 25.14 -23.62
CA GLU A 333 2.95 26.51 -23.99
C GLU A 333 1.72 27.40 -23.87
N VAL A 334 1.97 28.68 -23.60
CA VAL A 334 0.98 29.74 -23.57
C VAL A 334 1.44 30.92 -24.42
N GLU A 335 0.54 31.43 -25.25
CA GLU A 335 0.78 32.57 -26.13
C GLU A 335 -0.30 33.63 -25.93
N TRP A 336 0.06 34.91 -25.88
CA TRP A 336 -0.91 36.00 -25.79
C TRP A 336 -0.40 37.24 -26.52
N THR A 337 -1.25 38.24 -26.65
CA THR A 337 -0.84 39.59 -27.05
C THR A 337 -0.88 40.47 -25.81
N ASP A 338 0.25 41.08 -25.45
CA ASP A 338 0.35 41.93 -24.26
C ASP A 338 -0.31 43.31 -24.48
N ALA A 339 -0.38 44.12 -23.42
CA ALA A 339 -1.00 45.44 -23.45
C ALA A 339 -0.30 46.44 -24.41
N SER A 340 0.94 46.18 -24.81
CA SER A 340 1.69 46.98 -25.78
C SER A 340 1.49 46.53 -27.23
N GLY A 341 0.76 45.43 -27.45
CA GLY A 341 0.56 44.82 -28.75
C GLY A 341 1.71 43.89 -29.18
N GLN A 342 2.63 43.56 -28.28
CA GLN A 342 3.69 42.59 -28.55
C GLN A 342 3.21 41.16 -28.27
N GLN A 343 3.77 40.21 -29.01
CA GLN A 343 3.50 38.79 -28.78
C GLN A 343 4.22 38.34 -27.49
N GLY A 344 3.47 37.82 -26.53
CA GLY A 344 3.98 37.18 -25.33
C GLY A 344 4.03 35.66 -25.48
N PHE A 345 5.00 35.04 -24.81
CA PHE A 345 5.22 33.60 -24.79
C PHE A 345 5.67 33.14 -23.40
N GLY A 346 5.13 32.00 -22.97
CA GLY A 346 5.52 31.35 -21.72
C GLY A 346 5.38 29.83 -21.80
N VAL A 347 6.10 29.16 -20.91
CA VAL A 347 6.13 27.70 -20.80
C VAL A 347 5.34 27.28 -19.56
N VAL A 348 4.39 26.39 -19.76
CA VAL A 348 3.66 25.73 -18.67
C VAL A 348 4.51 24.55 -18.18
N LEU A 349 5.04 24.69 -16.97
CA LEU A 349 5.94 23.71 -16.35
C LEU A 349 5.20 22.58 -15.65
N ASP A 350 4.01 22.87 -15.15
CA ASP A 350 3.16 21.97 -14.39
C ASP A 350 1.75 22.56 -14.23
N VAL A 351 0.74 21.73 -13.96
CA VAL A 351 -0.61 22.17 -13.61
C VAL A 351 -1.08 21.40 -12.38
N GLN A 352 -1.49 22.13 -11.35
CA GLN A 352 -1.91 21.57 -10.07
C GLN A 352 -3.37 21.89 -9.79
N LYS A 353 -4.07 20.95 -9.15
CA LYS A 353 -5.45 21.12 -8.72
C LYS A 353 -5.50 21.68 -7.30
N HIS A 354 -6.21 22.79 -7.12
CA HIS A 354 -6.43 23.42 -5.82
C HIS A 354 -7.92 23.46 -5.45
N ALA A 355 -8.22 23.87 -4.22
CA ALA A 355 -9.58 24.04 -3.71
C ALA A 355 -10.49 22.80 -3.90
N GLY A 356 -9.96 21.60 -3.61
CA GLY A 356 -10.73 20.35 -3.73
C GLY A 356 -10.84 19.78 -5.15
N GLY A 357 -10.13 20.36 -6.13
CA GLY A 357 -10.15 19.90 -7.52
C GLY A 357 -10.78 20.88 -8.50
N ASP A 358 -11.37 21.96 -7.99
CA ASP A 358 -12.16 22.91 -8.77
C ASP A 358 -11.30 23.91 -9.57
N LEU A 359 -10.09 24.20 -9.09
CA LEU A 359 -9.19 25.18 -9.72
C LEU A 359 -7.96 24.51 -10.32
N TYR A 360 -7.65 24.85 -11.57
CA TYR A 360 -6.49 24.34 -12.30
C TYR A 360 -5.45 25.46 -12.38
N ALA A 361 -4.47 25.42 -11.47
CA ALA A 361 -3.41 26.41 -11.41
C ALA A 361 -2.23 25.98 -12.29
N HIS A 362 -1.85 26.84 -13.23
CA HIS A 362 -0.80 26.58 -14.19
C HIS A 362 0.49 27.23 -13.70
N LYS A 363 1.53 26.45 -13.42
CA LYS A 363 2.84 27.01 -13.12
C LYS A 363 3.50 27.45 -14.42
N ILE A 364 3.53 28.75 -14.69
CA ILE A 364 3.99 29.32 -15.95
C ILE A 364 5.27 30.11 -15.71
N GLU A 365 6.27 29.86 -16.56
CA GLU A 365 7.47 30.69 -16.70
C GLU A 365 7.34 31.56 -17.97
N ILE A 366 7.52 32.87 -17.82
CA ILE A 366 7.39 33.82 -18.92
C ILE A 366 8.73 34.02 -19.61
N GLU A 367 8.80 33.79 -20.91
CA GLU A 367 10.02 34.04 -21.69
C GLU A 367 9.99 35.42 -22.37
N SER A 368 8.81 35.87 -22.81
CA SER A 368 8.64 37.17 -23.45
C SER A 368 7.23 37.74 -23.26
N GLY A 369 7.12 39.08 -23.32
CA GLY A 369 5.88 39.81 -23.04
C GLY A 369 5.51 39.82 -21.55
N THR A 370 4.58 40.68 -21.16
CA THR A 370 4.03 40.71 -19.80
C THR A 370 2.63 40.10 -19.81
N LEU A 371 2.38 39.07 -18.98
CA LEU A 371 1.07 38.46 -18.82
C LEU A 371 0.32 39.18 -17.69
N THR A 372 -0.88 39.69 -17.96
CA THR A 372 -1.69 40.42 -16.96
C THR A 372 -3.04 39.76 -16.73
N ILE A 373 -3.65 40.01 -15.58
CA ILE A 373 -5.06 39.63 -15.35
C ILE A 373 -5.96 40.24 -16.44
N GLY A 374 -6.91 39.46 -16.94
CA GLY A 374 -7.81 39.81 -18.04
C GLY A 374 -7.22 39.58 -19.44
N ALA A 375 -5.94 39.20 -19.56
CA ALA A 375 -5.36 38.85 -20.84
C ALA A 375 -5.98 37.54 -21.35
N ARG A 376 -6.30 37.50 -22.66
CA ARG A 376 -6.71 36.26 -23.33
C ARG A 376 -5.50 35.58 -23.93
N ALA A 377 -5.28 34.33 -23.55
CA ALA A 377 -4.16 33.53 -23.98
C ALA A 377 -4.61 32.29 -24.75
N GLN A 378 -3.82 31.88 -25.73
CA GLN A 378 -3.88 30.58 -26.37
C GLN A 378 -3.07 29.58 -25.56
N LEU A 379 -3.68 28.44 -25.27
CA LEU A 379 -3.20 27.40 -24.38
C LEU A 379 -2.97 26.14 -25.21
N ARG A 380 -1.75 25.59 -25.21
CA ARG A 380 -1.40 24.37 -25.95
C ARG A 380 -0.67 23.37 -25.07
N ALA A 381 -1.34 22.30 -24.69
CA ALA A 381 -0.69 21.19 -23.99
C ALA A 381 0.21 20.39 -24.94
N HIS A 382 1.32 19.87 -24.42
CA HIS A 382 2.32 19.17 -25.20
C HIS A 382 1.76 17.86 -25.77
N ALA A 383 1.53 17.83 -27.09
CA ALA A 383 0.79 16.76 -27.77
C ALA A 383 1.37 15.35 -27.54
N GLU A 384 2.69 15.18 -27.72
CA GLU A 384 3.34 13.86 -27.58
C GLU A 384 3.28 13.34 -26.13
N GLN A 385 3.61 14.19 -25.15
CA GLN A 385 3.50 13.85 -23.73
C GLN A 385 2.06 13.52 -23.33
N ARG A 386 1.07 14.28 -23.81
CA ARG A 386 -0.35 13.95 -23.54
C ARG A 386 -0.71 12.58 -24.09
N LEU A 387 -0.26 12.26 -25.30
CA LEU A 387 -0.54 10.98 -25.94
C LEU A 387 0.06 9.81 -25.15
N THR A 388 1.32 9.91 -24.72
CA THR A 388 1.97 8.86 -23.94
C THR A 388 1.38 8.76 -22.53
N THR A 389 1.08 9.88 -21.87
CA THR A 389 0.39 9.88 -20.56
C THR A 389 -0.99 9.22 -20.67
N ARG A 390 -1.80 9.52 -21.71
CA ARG A 390 -3.09 8.87 -21.96
C ARG A 390 -2.94 7.35 -22.15
N ALA A 391 -1.92 6.92 -22.90
CA ALA A 391 -1.62 5.52 -23.13
C ALA A 391 -1.20 4.81 -21.83
N ASN A 392 -0.28 5.40 -21.06
CA ASN A 392 0.16 4.89 -19.76
C ASN A 392 -1.00 4.83 -18.76
N HIS A 393 -1.90 5.83 -18.74
CA HIS A 393 -3.07 5.84 -17.86
C HIS A 393 -4.03 4.71 -18.21
N SER A 394 -4.34 4.59 -19.50
CA SER A 394 -5.25 3.54 -19.98
C SER A 394 -4.68 2.15 -19.74
N ALA A 395 -3.36 1.97 -19.89
CA ALA A 395 -2.67 0.73 -19.53
C ALA A 395 -2.74 0.44 -18.02
N ALA A 396 -2.73 1.45 -17.14
CA ALA A 396 -2.86 1.23 -15.70
C ALA A 396 -4.19 0.57 -15.32
N HIS A 397 -5.30 0.98 -15.93
CA HIS A 397 -6.59 0.32 -15.75
C HIS A 397 -6.60 -1.11 -16.30
N LEU A 398 -5.99 -1.35 -17.46
CA LEU A 398 -5.87 -2.70 -18.01
C LEU A 398 -5.02 -3.61 -17.10
N VAL A 399 -3.95 -3.08 -16.52
CA VAL A 399 -3.10 -3.77 -15.54
C VAL A 399 -3.88 -4.07 -14.26
N HIS A 400 -4.68 -3.13 -13.76
CA HIS A 400 -5.51 -3.34 -12.58
C HIS A 400 -6.49 -4.51 -12.78
N ALA A 401 -7.20 -4.55 -13.92
CA ALA A 401 -8.08 -5.65 -14.26
C ALA A 401 -7.32 -6.98 -14.44
N ALA A 402 -6.19 -6.96 -15.16
CA ALA A 402 -5.36 -8.16 -15.36
C ALA A 402 -4.81 -8.73 -14.04
N LEU A 403 -4.37 -7.86 -13.11
CA LEU A 403 -3.92 -8.28 -11.79
C LEU A 403 -5.03 -9.00 -11.01
N LYS A 404 -6.28 -8.51 -11.09
CA LYS A 404 -7.43 -9.17 -10.45
C LYS A 404 -7.74 -10.53 -11.07
N ASN A 405 -7.69 -10.64 -12.39
CA ASN A 405 -7.94 -11.89 -13.10
C ASN A 405 -6.89 -12.96 -12.77
N VAL A 406 -5.61 -12.56 -12.74
CA VAL A 406 -4.48 -13.48 -12.57
C VAL A 406 -4.20 -13.81 -11.11
N LEU A 407 -4.26 -12.82 -10.21
CA LEU A 407 -3.90 -12.98 -8.81
C LEU A 407 -5.12 -13.23 -7.92
N GLY A 408 -6.27 -12.66 -8.26
CA GLY A 408 -7.53 -12.80 -7.52
C GLY A 408 -8.20 -11.46 -7.16
N PRO A 409 -9.47 -11.51 -6.71
CA PRO A 409 -10.30 -10.32 -6.47
C PRO A 409 -9.85 -9.46 -5.27
N HIS A 410 -8.94 -9.95 -4.42
CA HIS A 410 -8.37 -9.21 -3.29
C HIS A 410 -7.38 -8.11 -3.69
N VAL A 411 -6.97 -8.08 -4.96
CA VAL A 411 -6.13 -7.02 -5.49
C VAL A 411 -6.92 -5.71 -5.52
N ALA A 412 -6.43 -4.72 -4.77
CA ALA A 412 -6.96 -3.37 -4.73
C ALA A 412 -5.82 -2.36 -4.90
N GLN A 413 -6.10 -1.27 -5.62
CA GLN A 413 -5.18 -0.17 -5.79
C GLN A 413 -4.79 0.46 -4.43
N LYS A 414 -3.50 0.70 -4.24
CA LYS A 414 -2.90 1.38 -3.08
C LYS A 414 -2.15 2.66 -3.47
N GLY A 415 -1.88 2.86 -4.75
CA GLY A 415 -1.21 4.03 -5.28
C GLY A 415 -1.03 3.93 -6.79
N GLN A 416 -0.95 5.08 -7.45
CA GLN A 416 -0.74 5.16 -8.89
C GLN A 416 0.14 6.37 -9.20
N LEU A 417 1.01 6.24 -10.20
CA LEU A 417 1.67 7.35 -10.88
C LEU A 417 1.64 7.06 -12.38
N VAL A 418 1.24 8.04 -13.17
CA VAL A 418 1.20 8.00 -14.61
C VAL A 418 1.75 9.33 -15.12
N ASP A 419 2.84 9.26 -15.85
CA ASP A 419 3.45 10.38 -16.55
C ASP A 419 3.73 9.99 -18.01
N ALA A 420 4.39 10.89 -18.75
CA ALA A 420 4.71 10.67 -20.15
C ALA A 420 5.79 9.59 -20.38
N GLU A 421 6.57 9.26 -19.36
CA GLU A 421 7.68 8.31 -19.43
C GLU A 421 7.24 6.89 -19.06
N ARG A 422 6.38 6.74 -18.05
CA ARG A 422 5.98 5.43 -17.51
C ARG A 422 4.69 5.45 -16.70
N MET A 423 4.22 4.25 -16.37
CA MET A 423 3.21 4.00 -15.35
C MET A 423 3.80 3.21 -14.18
N ARG A 424 3.20 3.43 -13.02
CA ARG A 424 3.48 2.75 -11.76
C ARG A 424 2.16 2.47 -11.07
N PHE A 425 1.94 1.22 -10.71
CA PHE A 425 0.71 0.78 -10.06
C PHE A 425 1.03 -0.01 -8.79
N ASP A 426 0.56 0.49 -7.66
CA ASP A 426 0.74 -0.13 -6.35
C ASP A 426 -0.55 -0.83 -5.95
N PHE A 427 -0.46 -2.06 -5.48
CA PHE A 427 -1.63 -2.90 -5.20
C PHE A 427 -1.45 -3.80 -3.99
N SER A 428 -2.56 -4.20 -3.37
CA SER A 428 -2.56 -5.18 -2.28
C SER A 428 -2.27 -6.57 -2.82
N HIS A 429 -1.16 -7.15 -2.36
CA HIS A 429 -0.82 -8.55 -2.59
C HIS A 429 0.25 -9.00 -1.59
N ASN A 430 0.07 -10.18 -0.99
CA ASN A 430 0.87 -10.63 0.15
C ASN A 430 2.15 -11.40 -0.22
N ALA A 431 2.32 -11.76 -1.48
CA ALA A 431 3.47 -12.50 -2.00
C ALA A 431 4.15 -11.75 -3.16
N PRO A 432 5.40 -12.07 -3.50
CA PRO A 432 5.97 -11.68 -4.78
C PRO A 432 5.18 -12.25 -5.95
N VAL A 433 4.98 -11.45 -7.00
CA VAL A 433 4.35 -11.94 -8.23
C VAL A 433 5.38 -12.76 -8.99
N THR A 434 5.01 -14.00 -9.33
CA THR A 434 5.92 -14.90 -10.06
C THR A 434 6.11 -14.44 -11.51
N GLU A 435 7.21 -14.86 -12.16
CA GLU A 435 7.46 -14.54 -13.57
C GLU A 435 6.33 -15.03 -14.49
N GLU A 436 5.76 -16.19 -14.20
CA GLU A 436 4.61 -16.76 -14.93
C GLU A 436 3.36 -15.88 -14.79
N GLN A 437 3.07 -15.40 -13.59
CA GLN A 437 1.96 -14.47 -13.35
C GLN A 437 2.19 -13.11 -14.02
N LEU A 438 3.41 -12.56 -13.96
CA LEU A 438 3.75 -11.32 -14.67
C LEU A 438 3.57 -11.47 -16.19
N ALA A 439 4.00 -12.60 -16.75
CA ALA A 439 3.80 -12.90 -18.16
C ALA A 439 2.32 -13.04 -18.52
N ALA A 440 1.50 -13.65 -17.65
CA ALA A 440 0.05 -13.74 -17.84
C ALA A 440 -0.62 -12.36 -17.82
N ILE A 441 -0.27 -11.51 -16.85
CA ILE A 441 -0.77 -10.12 -16.74
C ILE A 441 -0.43 -9.33 -18.01
N GLU A 442 0.84 -9.35 -18.44
CA GLU A 442 1.28 -8.65 -19.65
C GLU A 442 0.58 -9.20 -20.91
N THR A 443 0.32 -10.51 -20.96
CA THR A 443 -0.40 -11.16 -22.06
C THR A 443 -1.85 -10.68 -22.15
N GLU A 444 -2.57 -10.62 -21.02
CA GLU A 444 -3.95 -10.12 -20.97
C GLU A 444 -4.03 -8.65 -21.40
N VAL A 445 -3.18 -7.78 -20.83
CA VAL A 445 -3.16 -6.35 -21.18
C VAL A 445 -2.94 -6.16 -22.68
N ASN A 446 -1.94 -6.82 -23.25
CA ASN A 446 -1.68 -6.73 -24.68
C ASN A 446 -2.76 -7.39 -25.56
N ALA A 447 -3.50 -8.38 -25.05
CA ALA A 447 -4.65 -8.92 -25.74
C ALA A 447 -5.78 -7.88 -25.86
N ILE A 448 -6.04 -7.12 -24.80
CA ILE A 448 -7.03 -6.03 -24.81
C ILE A 448 -6.60 -4.88 -25.72
N ILE A 449 -5.32 -4.50 -25.70
CA ILE A 449 -4.76 -3.49 -26.61
C ILE A 449 -5.03 -3.88 -28.07
N ARG A 450 -4.75 -5.15 -28.44
CA ARG A 450 -4.96 -5.66 -29.80
C ARG A 450 -6.42 -5.71 -30.25
N GLN A 451 -7.38 -5.67 -29.34
CA GLN A 451 -8.80 -5.56 -29.72
C GLN A 451 -9.07 -4.25 -30.48
N ASN A 452 -8.28 -3.21 -30.20
CA ASN A 452 -8.43 -1.88 -30.77
C ASN A 452 -9.88 -1.40 -30.77
N VAL A 453 -10.56 -1.49 -29.63
CA VAL A 453 -11.97 -1.07 -29.47
C VAL A 453 -12.05 0.35 -28.90
N PRO A 454 -13.12 1.11 -29.17
CA PRO A 454 -13.33 2.43 -28.57
C PRO A 454 -13.34 2.38 -27.05
N VAL A 455 -12.74 3.37 -26.41
CA VAL A 455 -12.88 3.66 -24.98
C VAL A 455 -14.14 4.50 -24.80
N THR A 456 -15.01 4.13 -23.86
CA THR A 456 -16.24 4.88 -23.58
C THR A 456 -16.16 5.54 -22.21
N THR A 457 -16.67 6.76 -22.13
CA THR A 457 -16.70 7.56 -20.91
C THR A 457 -18.10 8.08 -20.68
N GLN A 458 -18.64 7.93 -19.47
CA GLN A 458 -19.99 8.34 -19.12
C GLN A 458 -19.98 9.07 -17.79
N LEU A 459 -20.78 10.13 -17.68
CA LEU A 459 -21.12 10.74 -16.41
C LEU A 459 -22.37 10.05 -15.87
N MET A 460 -22.33 9.62 -14.62
CA MET A 460 -23.45 8.92 -13.98
C MET A 460 -23.40 9.13 -12.46
N THR A 461 -24.45 8.74 -11.76
CA THR A 461 -24.43 8.78 -10.29
C THR A 461 -23.49 7.71 -9.73
N PRO A 462 -22.94 7.89 -8.51
CA PRO A 462 -22.13 6.85 -7.87
C PRO A 462 -22.84 5.49 -7.77
N GLN A 463 -24.15 5.49 -7.56
CA GLN A 463 -24.96 4.27 -7.48
C GLN A 463 -25.03 3.56 -8.84
N ASP A 464 -25.34 4.30 -9.92
CA ASP A 464 -25.38 3.74 -11.29
C ASP A 464 -24.00 3.19 -11.70
N ALA A 465 -22.92 3.84 -11.28
CA ALA A 465 -21.55 3.38 -11.54
C ALA A 465 -21.29 2.00 -10.90
N ILE A 466 -21.73 1.82 -9.64
CA ILE A 466 -21.60 0.54 -8.94
C ILE A 466 -22.44 -0.54 -9.65
N GLU A 467 -23.67 -0.22 -10.06
CA GLU A 467 -24.55 -1.13 -10.80
C GLU A 467 -23.99 -1.52 -12.18
N ALA A 468 -23.27 -0.60 -12.83
CA ALA A 468 -22.53 -0.86 -14.08
C ALA A 468 -21.27 -1.72 -13.88
N GLY A 469 -20.97 -2.15 -12.65
CA GLY A 469 -19.82 -2.97 -12.30
C GLY A 469 -18.52 -2.17 -12.15
N ALA A 470 -18.60 -0.86 -11.96
CA ALA A 470 -17.42 -0.03 -11.79
C ALA A 470 -16.72 -0.36 -10.47
N VAL A 471 -15.39 -0.51 -10.53
CA VAL A 471 -14.58 -0.67 -9.32
C VAL A 471 -14.51 0.69 -8.63
N ALA A 472 -15.08 0.80 -7.43
CA ALA A 472 -14.92 1.98 -6.60
C ALA A 472 -13.44 2.13 -6.18
N LEU A 473 -12.86 3.32 -6.38
CA LEU A 473 -11.54 3.65 -5.85
C LEU A 473 -11.70 3.99 -4.36
N PHE A 474 -11.19 3.12 -3.50
CA PHE A 474 -11.38 3.22 -2.05
C PHE A 474 -10.82 4.53 -1.47
N GLY A 475 -11.68 5.34 -0.84
CA GLY A 475 -11.28 6.48 0.01
C GLY A 475 -11.47 7.87 -0.59
N GLU A 476 -11.97 7.99 -1.82
CA GLU A 476 -12.33 9.28 -2.41
C GLU A 476 -13.80 9.63 -2.10
N LYS A 477 -14.04 10.88 -1.69
CA LYS A 477 -15.41 11.42 -1.63
C LYS A 477 -15.82 11.79 -3.05
N TYR A 478 -16.81 11.09 -3.58
CA TYR A 478 -17.39 11.42 -4.89
C TYR A 478 -18.43 12.52 -4.75
N GLY A 479 -18.49 13.41 -5.75
CA GLY A 479 -19.60 14.36 -5.90
C GLY A 479 -20.88 13.65 -6.37
N ASP A 480 -21.91 14.43 -6.68
CA ASP A 480 -23.21 13.91 -7.13
C ASP A 480 -23.13 13.18 -8.49
N GLU A 481 -22.11 13.48 -9.30
CA GLU A 481 -21.80 12.81 -10.57
C GLU A 481 -20.34 12.32 -10.59
N VAL A 482 -20.13 11.12 -11.15
CA VAL A 482 -18.83 10.50 -11.35
C VAL A 482 -18.60 10.17 -12.82
N ARG A 483 -17.34 10.28 -13.26
CA ARG A 483 -16.93 9.87 -14.60
C ARG A 483 -16.47 8.42 -14.58
N VAL A 484 -17.19 7.56 -15.28
CA VAL A 484 -16.84 6.15 -15.46
C VAL A 484 -16.17 5.95 -16.82
N VAL A 485 -15.06 5.21 -16.81
CA VAL A 485 -14.29 4.86 -17.99
C VAL A 485 -14.37 3.36 -18.20
N THR A 486 -14.63 2.95 -19.43
CA THR A 486 -14.72 1.55 -19.83
C THR A 486 -13.72 1.23 -20.92
N LEU A 487 -12.92 0.19 -20.69
CA LEU A 487 -11.82 -0.23 -21.55
C LEU A 487 -11.96 -1.71 -21.91
N GLY A 488 -11.93 -2.01 -23.21
CA GLY A 488 -11.83 -3.38 -23.72
C GLY A 488 -13.07 -4.26 -23.48
N ARG A 489 -13.01 -5.47 -24.03
CA ARG A 489 -13.99 -6.54 -23.83
C ARG A 489 -13.35 -7.71 -23.09
N ALA A 490 -14.10 -8.31 -22.17
CA ALA A 490 -13.66 -9.43 -21.36
C ALA A 490 -13.05 -10.56 -22.22
N LEU A 491 -11.93 -11.13 -21.77
CA LEU A 491 -11.24 -12.22 -22.46
C LEU A 491 -11.92 -13.57 -22.26
N THR A 492 -12.74 -13.70 -21.21
CA THR A 492 -13.42 -14.92 -20.80
C THR A 492 -14.88 -14.61 -20.43
N GLY A 493 -15.78 -15.59 -20.59
CA GLY A 493 -17.22 -15.50 -20.27
C GLY A 493 -18.13 -15.30 -21.50
N ASP A 494 -19.38 -15.76 -21.37
CA ASP A 494 -20.34 -15.88 -22.48
C ASP A 494 -20.92 -14.54 -22.98
N ASN A 495 -20.71 -13.44 -22.25
CA ASN A 495 -21.45 -12.18 -22.46
C ASN A 495 -20.66 -11.02 -23.10
N ASN A 496 -19.38 -11.19 -23.46
CA ASN A 496 -18.59 -10.15 -24.13
C ASN A 496 -18.65 -8.77 -23.40
N GLY A 497 -18.74 -8.81 -22.07
CA GLY A 497 -18.86 -7.62 -21.21
C GLY A 497 -17.59 -6.76 -21.19
N PRO A 498 -17.59 -5.61 -20.52
CA PRO A 498 -16.42 -4.75 -20.44
C PRO A 498 -15.28 -5.42 -19.68
N TYR A 499 -14.03 -5.17 -20.08
CA TYR A 499 -12.86 -5.74 -19.41
C TYR A 499 -12.44 -4.94 -18.16
N SER A 500 -12.41 -3.61 -18.27
CA SER A 500 -12.22 -2.70 -17.14
C SER A 500 -13.32 -1.64 -17.15
N VAL A 501 -13.91 -1.39 -15.99
CA VAL A 501 -14.91 -0.33 -15.72
C VAL A 501 -14.50 0.33 -14.40
N GLU A 502 -14.08 1.58 -14.46
CA GLU A 502 -13.47 2.26 -13.31
C GLU A 502 -13.90 3.74 -13.27
N LEU A 503 -14.06 4.28 -12.05
CA LEU A 503 -14.27 5.71 -11.87
C LEU A 503 -12.93 6.40 -12.11
N CYS A 504 -12.85 7.28 -13.11
CA CYS A 504 -11.60 7.98 -13.41
C CYS A 504 -11.86 9.35 -14.06
N GLY A 505 -11.34 10.39 -13.41
CA GLY A 505 -11.29 11.76 -13.94
C GLY A 505 -10.09 12.03 -14.84
N GLY A 506 -9.26 11.02 -15.12
CA GLY A 506 -8.07 11.16 -15.96
C GLY A 506 -8.34 11.22 -17.46
N THR A 507 -7.29 11.54 -18.20
CA THR A 507 -7.33 11.49 -19.67
C THR A 507 -6.98 10.10 -20.18
N HIS A 508 -7.73 9.60 -21.17
CA HIS A 508 -7.55 8.26 -21.73
C HIS A 508 -7.36 8.30 -23.24
N VAL A 509 -6.89 7.18 -23.79
CA VAL A 509 -6.85 6.95 -25.23
C VAL A 509 -8.27 6.88 -25.81
N ALA A 510 -8.42 7.17 -27.10
CA ALA A 510 -9.71 7.05 -27.78
C ALA A 510 -10.07 5.58 -28.05
N ARG A 511 -9.05 4.74 -28.29
CA ARG A 511 -9.20 3.29 -28.50
C ARG A 511 -8.10 2.53 -27.77
N THR A 512 -8.38 1.29 -27.34
CA THR A 512 -7.38 0.45 -26.67
C THR A 512 -6.12 0.23 -27.53
N GLY A 513 -6.25 0.28 -28.86
CA GLY A 513 -5.15 0.13 -29.80
C GLY A 513 -4.18 1.31 -29.84
N ASP A 514 -4.60 2.50 -29.40
CA ASP A 514 -3.73 3.69 -29.38
C ASP A 514 -2.62 3.57 -28.31
N ILE A 515 -2.74 2.61 -27.39
CA ILE A 515 -1.67 2.22 -26.44
C ILE A 515 -0.50 1.54 -27.19
N ALA A 516 -0.80 0.92 -28.34
CA ALA A 516 0.08 0.15 -29.23
C ALA A 516 0.73 -1.11 -28.61
N LEU A 517 1.49 -0.95 -27.53
CA LEU A 517 2.20 -2.02 -26.85
C LEU A 517 2.32 -1.68 -25.36
N PHE A 518 2.21 -2.67 -24.49
CA PHE A 518 2.52 -2.53 -23.07
C PHE A 518 3.64 -3.50 -22.66
N LYS A 519 4.58 -3.04 -21.85
CA LYS A 519 5.65 -3.86 -21.31
C LYS A 519 5.85 -3.58 -19.82
N ILE A 520 5.84 -4.64 -19.02
CA ILE A 520 6.25 -4.58 -17.61
C ILE A 520 7.77 -4.47 -17.56
N THR A 521 8.27 -3.46 -16.84
CA THR A 521 9.71 -3.21 -16.68
C THR A 521 10.24 -3.70 -15.33
N GLY A 522 9.36 -3.85 -14.34
CA GLY A 522 9.73 -4.36 -13.02
C GLY A 522 8.54 -4.62 -12.10
N GLU A 523 8.79 -5.46 -11.09
CA GLU A 523 7.89 -5.73 -9.98
C GLU A 523 8.68 -5.72 -8.67
N THR A 524 8.17 -5.03 -7.65
CA THR A 524 8.86 -4.87 -6.35
C THR A 524 7.89 -4.85 -5.17
N GLY A 525 8.37 -5.26 -3.99
CA GLY A 525 7.64 -5.09 -2.73
C GLY A 525 7.94 -3.75 -2.09
N ILE A 526 6.90 -2.95 -1.82
CA ILE A 526 7.04 -1.61 -1.22
C ILE A 526 6.85 -1.63 0.29
N ALA A 527 5.90 -2.43 0.76
CA ALA A 527 5.61 -2.63 2.17
C ALA A 527 4.98 -4.01 2.37
N ALA A 528 4.78 -4.41 3.63
CA ALA A 528 4.07 -5.65 3.94
C ALA A 528 2.66 -5.63 3.32
N GLY A 529 2.40 -6.57 2.41
CA GLY A 529 1.12 -6.68 1.71
C GLY A 529 0.90 -5.70 0.55
N ILE A 530 1.92 -4.91 0.17
CA ILE A 530 1.84 -3.95 -0.95
C ILE A 530 2.95 -4.23 -1.96
N ARG A 531 2.55 -4.46 -3.20
CA ARG A 531 3.43 -4.69 -4.36
C ARG A 531 3.29 -3.53 -5.35
N ARG A 532 4.32 -3.35 -6.18
CA ARG A 532 4.38 -2.34 -7.24
C ARG A 532 4.74 -3.01 -8.55
N VAL A 533 3.99 -2.71 -9.60
CA VAL A 533 4.35 -3.00 -10.99
C VAL A 533 4.66 -1.69 -11.69
N GLU A 534 5.76 -1.66 -12.42
CA GLU A 534 6.14 -0.56 -13.31
C GLU A 534 6.08 -1.03 -14.76
N GLY A 535 5.66 -0.14 -15.65
CA GLY A 535 5.53 -0.47 -17.07
C GLY A 535 5.61 0.76 -17.97
N VAL A 536 5.79 0.50 -19.25
CA VAL A 536 5.86 1.50 -20.31
C VAL A 536 4.94 1.11 -21.46
N THR A 537 4.49 2.11 -22.23
CA THR A 537 3.63 1.89 -23.41
C THR A 537 4.25 2.41 -24.71
N GLY A 538 3.67 2.05 -25.85
CA GLY A 538 3.98 2.59 -27.16
C GLY A 538 5.47 2.54 -27.53
N GLU A 539 6.01 3.68 -27.95
CA GLU A 539 7.41 3.79 -28.40
C GLU A 539 8.41 3.51 -27.26
N ALA A 540 8.11 3.92 -26.02
CA ALA A 540 8.97 3.61 -24.87
C ALA A 540 9.06 2.09 -24.62
N ALA A 541 7.94 1.38 -24.75
CA ALA A 541 7.92 -0.09 -24.68
C ALA A 541 8.73 -0.74 -25.81
N ARG A 542 8.61 -0.23 -27.04
CA ARG A 542 9.39 -0.71 -28.18
C ARG A 542 10.89 -0.49 -27.96
N GLN A 543 11.30 0.69 -27.49
CA GLN A 543 12.71 1.00 -27.21
C GLN A 543 13.28 0.13 -26.08
N TYR A 544 12.50 -0.11 -25.02
CA TYR A 544 12.88 -1.02 -23.95
C TYR A 544 13.17 -2.44 -24.49
N LEU A 545 12.29 -2.99 -25.34
CA LEU A 545 12.48 -4.30 -25.95
C LEU A 545 13.68 -4.35 -26.91
N LEU A 546 13.89 -3.29 -27.70
CA LEU A 546 15.04 -3.19 -28.59
C LEU A 546 16.37 -3.14 -27.81
N ALA A 547 16.40 -2.43 -26.68
CA ALA A 547 17.56 -2.40 -25.80
C ALA A 547 17.88 -3.80 -25.24
N GLN A 548 16.88 -4.55 -24.78
CA GLN A 548 17.06 -5.93 -24.31
C GLN A 548 17.55 -6.87 -25.44
N ALA A 549 16.95 -6.77 -26.63
CA ALA A 549 17.39 -7.53 -27.79
C ALA A 549 18.84 -7.17 -28.19
N GLY A 550 19.23 -5.90 -28.04
CA GLY A 550 20.60 -5.41 -28.26
C GLY A 550 21.62 -6.05 -27.32
N VAL A 551 21.28 -6.22 -26.03
CA VAL A 551 22.12 -6.94 -25.06
C VAL A 551 22.34 -8.38 -25.49
N ALA A 552 21.26 -9.11 -25.81
CA ALA A 552 21.34 -10.50 -26.25
C ALA A 552 22.20 -10.64 -27.53
N LYS A 553 22.01 -9.75 -28.49
CA LYS A 553 22.81 -9.70 -29.73
C LYS A 553 24.29 -9.45 -29.46
N THR A 554 24.62 -8.54 -28.55
CA THR A 554 26.01 -8.20 -28.20
C THR A 554 26.71 -9.37 -27.52
N LEU A 555 26.02 -10.07 -26.60
CA LEU A 555 26.54 -11.28 -25.96
C LEU A 555 26.75 -12.40 -26.98
N ALA A 556 25.78 -12.63 -27.86
CA ALA A 556 25.86 -13.63 -28.92
C ALA A 556 27.08 -13.41 -29.83
N GLN A 557 27.31 -12.16 -30.25
CA GLN A 557 28.49 -11.78 -31.03
C GLN A 557 29.80 -12.02 -30.28
N SER A 558 29.86 -11.65 -29.00
CA SER A 558 31.04 -11.84 -28.14
C SER A 558 31.38 -13.33 -27.96
N PHE A 559 30.36 -14.16 -27.80
CA PHE A 559 30.51 -15.61 -27.65
C PHE A 559 30.60 -16.37 -28.99
N LYS A 560 30.38 -15.69 -30.12
CA LYS A 560 30.34 -16.26 -31.48
C LYS A 560 29.28 -17.36 -31.63
N VAL A 561 28.10 -17.15 -31.04
CA VAL A 561 26.95 -18.07 -31.12
C VAL A 561 25.69 -17.29 -31.54
N GLN A 562 24.56 -17.99 -31.77
CA GLN A 562 23.28 -17.30 -31.97
C GLN A 562 22.71 -16.81 -30.63
N PRO A 563 21.84 -15.78 -30.59
CA PRO A 563 21.25 -15.27 -29.35
C PRO A 563 20.58 -16.34 -28.49
N LEU A 564 19.90 -17.31 -29.11
CA LEU A 564 19.25 -18.42 -28.41
C LEU A 564 20.24 -19.40 -27.77
N ASP A 565 21.47 -19.47 -28.27
CA ASP A 565 22.52 -20.38 -27.77
C ASP A 565 23.37 -19.74 -26.66
N VAL A 566 23.18 -18.44 -26.37
CA VAL A 566 23.95 -17.72 -25.35
C VAL A 566 23.89 -18.41 -23.97
N PRO A 567 22.72 -18.85 -23.45
CA PRO A 567 22.67 -19.52 -22.15
C PRO A 567 23.53 -20.79 -22.11
N ALA A 568 23.36 -21.67 -23.09
CA ALA A 568 24.14 -22.91 -23.19
C ALA A 568 25.65 -22.64 -23.30
N ARG A 569 26.04 -21.59 -24.04
CA ARG A 569 27.45 -21.19 -24.16
C ARG A 569 28.02 -20.66 -22.84
N VAL A 570 27.24 -19.91 -22.07
CA VAL A 570 27.63 -19.43 -20.74
C VAL A 570 27.80 -20.58 -19.76
N GLU A 571 26.89 -21.57 -19.77
CA GLU A 571 27.02 -22.77 -18.95
C GLU A 571 28.28 -23.56 -19.30
N ALA A 572 28.55 -23.77 -20.59
CA ALA A 572 29.75 -24.45 -21.06
C ALA A 572 31.03 -23.72 -20.62
N LEU A 573 31.09 -22.40 -20.77
CA LEU A 573 32.24 -21.59 -20.32
C LEU A 573 32.42 -21.60 -18.80
N SER A 574 31.31 -21.62 -18.03
CA SER A 574 31.36 -21.74 -16.57
C SER A 574 31.90 -23.10 -16.13
N ALA A 575 31.48 -24.18 -16.80
CA ALA A 575 32.00 -25.52 -16.57
C ALA A 575 33.48 -25.64 -16.96
N GLU A 576 33.88 -25.11 -18.12
CA GLU A 576 35.26 -25.07 -18.58
C GLU A 576 36.15 -24.27 -17.61
N ARG A 577 35.68 -23.11 -17.13
CA ARG A 577 36.39 -22.31 -16.13
C ARG A 577 36.64 -23.11 -14.84
N LYS A 578 35.63 -23.79 -14.30
CA LYS A 578 35.80 -24.63 -13.09
C LYS A 578 36.79 -25.77 -13.33
N ALA A 579 36.78 -26.38 -14.52
CA ALA A 579 37.73 -27.42 -14.88
C ALA A 579 39.17 -26.87 -14.98
N LEU A 580 39.36 -25.70 -15.60
CA LEU A 580 40.65 -25.02 -15.69
C LEU A 580 41.16 -24.58 -14.31
N GLU A 581 40.30 -24.05 -13.43
CA GLU A 581 40.66 -23.70 -12.05
C GLU A 581 41.18 -24.92 -11.28
N LYS A 582 40.53 -26.09 -11.46
CA LYS A 582 40.99 -27.35 -10.88
C LYS A 582 42.33 -27.80 -11.47
N GLN A 583 42.50 -27.73 -12.80
CA GLN A 583 43.77 -28.09 -13.45
C GLN A 583 44.92 -27.18 -13.01
N VAL A 584 44.68 -25.88 -12.83
CA VAL A 584 45.67 -24.94 -12.31
C VAL A 584 46.07 -25.29 -10.88
N ALA A 585 45.12 -25.66 -10.03
CA ALA A 585 45.42 -26.12 -8.67
C ALA A 585 46.26 -27.42 -8.68
N ASP A 586 45.91 -28.38 -9.52
CA ASP A 586 46.64 -29.65 -9.66
C ASP A 586 48.06 -29.41 -10.21
N LEU A 587 48.23 -28.55 -11.22
CA LEU A 587 49.54 -28.19 -11.77
C LEU A 587 50.41 -27.45 -10.75
N LYS A 588 49.83 -26.53 -9.95
CA LYS A 588 50.55 -25.89 -8.83
C LYS A 588 50.99 -26.91 -7.78
N LYS A 589 50.14 -27.90 -7.46
CA LYS A 589 50.51 -29.01 -6.57
C LYS A 589 51.67 -29.80 -7.16
N GLN A 590 51.63 -30.16 -8.45
CA GLN A 590 52.70 -30.89 -9.13
C GLN A 590 54.01 -30.09 -9.19
N LEU A 591 53.96 -28.78 -9.49
CA LEU A 591 55.14 -27.90 -9.47
C LEU A 591 55.77 -27.82 -8.08
N ALA A 592 54.96 -27.67 -7.03
CA ALA A 592 55.45 -27.67 -5.65
C ALA A 592 56.08 -29.02 -5.24
N LEU A 593 55.58 -30.12 -5.79
CA LEU A 593 56.12 -31.47 -5.56
C LEU A 593 57.33 -31.82 -6.43
N GLY A 594 57.45 -31.23 -7.63
CA GLY A 594 58.36 -31.69 -8.68
C GLY A 594 59.29 -30.65 -9.32
N GLY A 595 59.30 -29.39 -8.88
CA GLY A 595 59.94 -28.30 -9.64
C GLY A 595 60.61 -27.21 -8.81
N GLY A 596 61.58 -27.59 -7.97
CA GLY A 596 62.65 -26.69 -7.55
C GLY A 596 64.00 -27.33 -7.85
N SER A 597 64.84 -26.69 -8.66
CA SER A 597 66.23 -27.09 -8.91
C SER A 597 67.14 -27.02 -7.66
N GLY A 598 66.57 -26.79 -6.47
CA GLY A 598 67.19 -27.07 -5.18
C GLY A 598 66.81 -28.49 -4.77
N GLY A 599 67.79 -29.39 -4.80
CA GLY A 599 67.63 -30.84 -4.74
C GLY A 599 66.64 -31.35 -3.71
N ALA A 600 66.08 -32.53 -3.99
CA ALA A 600 65.36 -33.30 -2.99
C ALA A 600 66.25 -33.48 -1.76
N ALA A 601 66.09 -32.61 -0.76
CA ALA A 601 66.73 -32.79 0.53
C ALA A 601 66.19 -34.12 1.06
N ALA A 602 67.08 -35.11 1.14
CA ALA A 602 66.80 -36.37 1.81
C ALA A 602 66.39 -36.08 3.25
N PRO A 603 65.57 -36.95 3.88
CA PRO A 603 65.18 -36.74 5.27
C PRO A 603 66.43 -36.63 6.15
N GLU A 604 66.52 -35.58 6.96
CA GLU A 604 67.57 -35.44 7.97
C GLU A 604 67.19 -36.29 9.20
N GLU A 605 68.13 -37.04 9.75
CA GLU A 605 67.87 -37.88 10.94
C GLU A 605 68.28 -37.14 12.21
N ILE A 606 67.31 -36.85 13.08
CA ILE A 606 67.52 -36.15 14.34
C ILE A 606 66.95 -37.03 15.45
N GLY A 607 67.82 -37.54 16.34
CA GLY A 607 67.40 -38.36 17.48
C GLY A 607 66.67 -39.66 17.11
N GLY A 608 66.97 -40.25 15.94
CA GLY A 608 66.32 -41.47 15.43
C GLY A 608 65.02 -41.24 14.66
N VAL A 609 64.63 -39.99 14.41
CA VAL A 609 63.45 -39.61 13.62
C VAL A 609 63.89 -38.93 12.33
N LYS A 610 63.29 -39.33 11.20
CA LYS A 610 63.49 -38.70 9.89
C LYS A 610 62.63 -37.45 9.76
N LEU A 611 63.25 -36.29 9.51
CA LEU A 611 62.61 -34.99 9.36
C LEU A 611 62.78 -34.45 7.93
N ILE A 612 61.69 -33.92 7.35
CA ILE A 612 61.72 -33.14 6.12
C ILE A 612 61.10 -31.77 6.43
N ALA A 613 61.89 -30.70 6.36
CA ALA A 613 61.41 -29.32 6.51
C ALA A 613 61.57 -28.56 5.18
N ARG A 614 60.46 -28.07 4.61
CA ARG A 614 60.45 -27.29 3.36
C ARG A 614 59.44 -26.15 3.44
N VAL A 615 59.78 -25.02 2.80
CA VAL A 615 58.84 -23.93 2.53
C VAL A 615 58.34 -24.13 1.10
N LEU A 616 57.01 -24.22 0.93
CA LEU A 616 56.37 -24.39 -0.37
C LEU A 616 55.61 -23.11 -0.72
N ASP A 617 56.20 -22.27 -1.56
CA ASP A 617 55.60 -21.03 -2.00
C ASP A 617 54.45 -21.28 -3.00
N GLY A 618 53.32 -20.61 -2.81
CA GLY A 618 52.16 -20.69 -3.72
C GLY A 618 51.24 -21.89 -3.52
N VAL A 619 51.43 -22.68 -2.47
CA VAL A 619 50.52 -23.77 -2.05
C VAL A 619 49.67 -23.29 -0.88
N ASP A 620 48.35 -23.41 -1.00
CA ASP A 620 47.42 -23.06 0.07
C ASP A 620 47.38 -24.13 1.18
N GLY A 621 46.76 -23.82 2.31
CA GLY A 621 46.72 -24.73 3.48
C GLY A 621 46.14 -26.12 3.18
N LYS A 622 45.22 -26.22 2.21
CA LYS A 622 44.63 -27.50 1.79
C LYS A 622 45.62 -28.31 0.95
N GLY A 623 46.37 -27.65 0.06
CA GLY A 623 47.47 -28.27 -0.69
C GLY A 623 48.61 -28.76 0.20
N LEU A 624 49.00 -27.98 1.22
CA LEU A 624 50.08 -28.34 2.16
C LEU A 624 49.77 -29.64 2.92
N ARG A 625 48.53 -29.84 3.35
CA ARG A 625 48.10 -31.07 4.01
C ARG A 625 48.29 -32.30 3.12
N GLY A 626 47.88 -32.20 1.85
CA GLY A 626 48.04 -33.30 0.89
C GLY A 626 49.51 -33.64 0.64
N VAL A 627 50.38 -32.63 0.55
CA VAL A 627 51.83 -32.86 0.41
C VAL A 627 52.42 -33.52 1.66
N ALA A 628 52.02 -33.09 2.86
CA ALA A 628 52.49 -33.69 4.11
C ALA A 628 52.06 -35.17 4.27
N GLU A 629 50.88 -35.53 3.75
CA GLU A 629 50.40 -36.92 3.74
C GLU A 629 51.16 -37.81 2.73
N ASP A 630 51.60 -37.26 1.58
CA ASP A 630 52.38 -38.00 0.57
C ASP A 630 53.82 -38.36 1.04
N PHE A 631 54.35 -37.67 2.07
CA PHE A 631 55.69 -37.94 2.67
C PHE A 631 55.66 -38.85 3.91
N ARG A 632 54.48 -39.31 4.31
CA ARG A 632 54.29 -40.30 5.39
C ARG A 632 54.66 -41.70 4.92
#